data_AF-A0A812N6X8-F1
#
_entry.id   AF-A0A812N6X8-F1
#
_cell.length_a   1.000
_cell.length_b   1.000
_cell.length_c   1.000
_cell.angle_alpha   90.00
_cell.angle_beta   90.00
_cell.angle_gamma   90.00
#
_symmetry.space_group_name_H-M   'P 1'
#
loop_
_entity.id
_entity.type
_entity.pdbx_description
1 polymer ?
#
loop_
_entity_poly.entity_id
_entity_poly.type
_entity_poly.pdbx_seq_one_letter_code
_entity_poly.pdbx_strand_id
1 'polypeptide(L)'
;MTDGEPEALPAPLNEALVALADQCKVPPDYHGILAGFDVSLFGCIAADSSALDEALKDLLEGAVEPPSTAQRLLLLSSLRLLYETCRQQSSAARQGKRQEENDITSGLSTSSWSEQFPPKLSGERVMSLQKQFHARYPGEILDPDNYPSARLLAYVAKVVQKGELRWIPWKLRMSQAQQDSLALRRPAKVPRLEELIYDDVPQREIPAGAVGANYLSGILGLVSVAVAMLQGAHLASLREFERKFIKLATQKCEAGIRNPFAEEIMQADRQLWCQMADLVNLHGWSLDDALTEYTEIRGDMASLLQSRVAVPKKFDIPPGLRRLPGGKGKQKGGGKGRGVTGGQSGQTGAKWITKFEDKGSTQLLRTKVLEGGRNHASYFNAGVRSGSLGGLCRFTLENPKLVEYVNLFLQSVFPDGTWSSFCISHNEFAHLHSDFNAPGSLNHSCSLGAFDKGGLWIQVADSAFPEHPRVPPTDAQADQTLRGCIFNTRRSGISFDGSLPHCSEPWTGDRWVLTAYTSAQLPRVSASDVQQLRDLHFPLPDSSCQTAASELSGAAILPAPPSVLDLSKVRGNLFLDLFAGHARPLSSAFLQAGVSVLSVDTMLASEHDLLDDSVFEPLLRLSFSGAVTSAHASPPCREYSRCKLIRPGPKPLRTPEHLAGVPGLSSSEQERVDASRTLMERAVEILHATYKAGGHFSLENPANSMLWLEEAVRLLLQKANADVLVVAACAYGWDISKRWAFATSFRDMQRLAKDCSHAEGSHRPVAGVRDESGGYASQQTSEFPAKLAEAYVSAALPLFSTCENPLDVQLSQLYQLIPAKGRFDMPFAHQDGAGIYSVPDWSFPPNGTVDRLQQVRHALTQKLFELKAPIRLREHVLAKSDSPLFSEGEIESFRAIFSEFLVATTGRPVDWWDGAGPLLAPWNPDFRYRFTVADFFDLRHDVRLFPADAKLLWKLPR
;
A
#
# COMPACT_ATOMS: atom_id res chain seq x y z
N MET A 1 28.17 -69.80 19.77
CA MET A 1 26.79 -69.47 19.37
C MET A 1 26.55 -68.06 19.88
N THR A 2 26.53 -67.12 18.95
CA THR A 2 26.29 -65.70 19.15
C THR A 2 25.47 -65.32 17.94
N ASP A 3 24.20 -65.00 18.16
CA ASP A 3 23.22 -64.93 17.08
C ASP A 3 23.57 -63.78 16.14
N GLY A 4 23.76 -64.10 14.86
CA GLY A 4 23.98 -63.10 13.83
C GLY A 4 22.66 -62.43 13.51
N GLU A 5 22.55 -61.14 13.80
CA GLU A 5 21.52 -60.31 13.18
C GLU A 5 21.67 -60.39 11.65
N PRO A 6 20.57 -60.47 10.88
CA PRO A 6 20.66 -60.63 9.44
C PRO A 6 21.27 -59.38 8.81
N GLU A 7 22.34 -59.55 8.02
CA GLU A 7 22.89 -58.46 7.20
C GLU A 7 21.76 -57.88 6.33
N ALA A 8 21.42 -56.62 6.60
CA ALA A 8 20.46 -55.89 5.79
C ALA A 8 21.04 -55.73 4.39
N LEU A 9 20.37 -56.33 3.40
CA LEU A 9 20.74 -56.20 1.98
C LEU A 9 20.89 -54.70 1.65
N PRO A 10 22.03 -54.26 1.09
CA PRO A 10 22.27 -52.84 0.82
C PRO A 10 21.17 -52.31 -0.09
N ALA A 11 20.55 -51.18 0.32
CA ALA A 11 19.43 -50.61 -0.40
C ALA A 11 19.82 -50.31 -1.86
N PRO A 12 19.06 -50.79 -2.86
CA PRO A 12 19.47 -50.68 -4.25
C PRO A 12 19.61 -49.21 -4.66
N LEU A 13 20.75 -48.87 -5.28
CA LEU A 13 20.99 -47.55 -5.85
C LEU A 13 19.98 -47.30 -6.98
N ASN A 14 19.30 -46.17 -6.93
CA ASN A 14 18.34 -45.80 -7.95
C ASN A 14 19.09 -45.31 -9.21
N GLU A 15 19.05 -46.10 -10.29
CA GLU A 15 19.78 -45.83 -11.54
C GLU A 15 19.51 -44.43 -12.11
N ALA A 16 18.29 -43.90 -11.96
CA ALA A 16 17.95 -42.55 -12.43
C ALA A 16 18.56 -41.44 -11.54
N LEU A 17 18.66 -41.67 -10.22
CA LEU A 17 19.34 -40.73 -9.31
C LEU A 17 20.86 -40.75 -9.53
N VAL A 18 21.45 -41.94 -9.76
CA VAL A 18 22.86 -42.10 -10.11
C VAL A 18 23.19 -41.39 -11.43
N ALA A 19 22.38 -41.59 -12.48
CA ALA A 19 22.57 -40.93 -13.77
C ALA A 19 22.45 -39.39 -13.69
N LEU A 20 21.73 -38.85 -12.71
CA LEU A 20 21.70 -37.41 -12.42
C LEU A 20 22.91 -36.97 -11.58
N ALA A 21 23.37 -37.80 -10.64
CA ALA A 21 24.58 -37.54 -9.87
C ALA A 21 25.81 -37.39 -10.78
N ASP A 22 25.94 -38.24 -11.81
CA ASP A 22 26.96 -38.12 -12.86
C ASP A 22 26.84 -36.82 -13.67
N GLN A 23 25.63 -36.42 -14.07
CA GLN A 23 25.39 -35.16 -14.78
C GLN A 23 25.76 -33.94 -13.92
N CYS A 24 25.47 -34.00 -12.62
CA CYS A 24 25.86 -32.99 -11.63
C CYS A 24 27.34 -33.10 -11.19
N LYS A 25 28.10 -34.07 -11.71
CA LYS A 25 29.54 -34.33 -11.44
C LYS A 25 29.85 -34.73 -10.00
N VAL A 26 28.91 -35.39 -9.31
CA VAL A 26 29.17 -36.08 -8.05
C VAL A 26 30.12 -37.26 -8.33
N PRO A 27 31.29 -37.37 -7.69
CA PRO A 27 32.24 -38.44 -8.00
C PRO A 27 31.67 -39.83 -7.62
N PRO A 28 32.00 -40.89 -8.38
CA PRO A 28 31.40 -42.22 -8.20
C PRO A 28 31.66 -42.83 -6.81
N ASP A 29 32.79 -42.50 -6.19
CA ASP A 29 33.15 -42.93 -4.84
C ASP A 29 32.12 -42.50 -3.77
N TYR A 30 31.31 -41.48 -4.06
CA TYR A 30 30.27 -40.94 -3.18
C TYR A 30 28.86 -41.36 -3.59
N HIS A 31 28.66 -42.11 -4.68
CA HIS A 31 27.31 -42.55 -5.09
C HIS A 31 26.63 -43.42 -4.02
N GLY A 32 27.40 -44.12 -3.19
CA GLY A 32 26.89 -44.94 -2.08
C GLY A 32 26.04 -44.17 -1.06
N ILE A 33 26.24 -42.86 -0.87
CA ILE A 33 25.44 -42.04 0.07
C ILE A 33 24.01 -41.78 -0.44
N LEU A 34 23.72 -42.12 -1.70
CA LEU A 34 22.41 -42.01 -2.33
C LEU A 34 21.60 -43.32 -2.25
N ALA A 35 22.13 -44.37 -1.60
CA ALA A 35 21.45 -45.63 -1.42
C ALA A 35 20.14 -45.44 -0.61
N GLY A 36 19.04 -46.03 -1.11
CA GLY A 36 17.71 -45.86 -0.51
C GLY A 36 16.97 -44.56 -0.89
N PHE A 37 17.61 -43.61 -1.56
CA PHE A 37 16.94 -42.42 -2.10
C PHE A 37 16.47 -42.65 -3.55
N ASP A 38 15.33 -42.05 -3.89
CA ASP A 38 14.94 -41.76 -5.27
C ASP A 38 15.01 -40.24 -5.55
N VAL A 39 14.81 -39.85 -6.81
CA VAL A 39 14.85 -38.45 -7.25
C VAL A 39 13.84 -37.56 -6.52
N SER A 40 12.68 -38.10 -6.12
CA SER A 40 11.64 -37.38 -5.38
C SER A 40 11.97 -37.21 -3.90
N LEU A 41 12.51 -38.25 -3.27
CA LEU A 41 12.95 -38.22 -1.87
C LEU A 41 14.17 -37.31 -1.70
N PHE A 42 15.19 -37.44 -2.55
CA PHE A 42 16.38 -36.59 -2.50
C PHE A 42 16.03 -35.12 -2.75
N GLY A 43 15.17 -34.84 -3.73
CA GLY A 43 14.65 -33.48 -4.00
C GLY A 43 13.76 -32.88 -2.89
N CYS A 44 13.46 -33.64 -1.83
CA CYS A 44 12.68 -33.21 -0.66
C CYS A 44 13.45 -33.29 0.67
N ILE A 45 14.76 -33.60 0.66
CA ILE A 45 15.56 -33.82 1.88
C ILE A 45 15.68 -32.59 2.80
N ALA A 46 15.44 -31.39 2.26
CA ALA A 46 15.47 -30.12 3.00
C ALA A 46 14.38 -29.15 2.49
N ALA A 47 13.99 -28.21 3.35
CA ALA A 47 13.06 -27.13 2.97
C ALA A 47 13.79 -25.92 2.37
N ASP A 48 14.85 -25.48 3.05
CA ASP A 48 15.66 -24.28 2.77
C ASP A 48 17.17 -24.59 2.72
N SER A 49 17.99 -23.56 2.49
CA SER A 49 19.44 -23.71 2.33
C SER A 49 20.21 -23.99 3.62
N SER A 50 19.65 -23.68 4.80
CA SER A 50 20.29 -23.98 6.10
C SER A 50 20.00 -25.42 6.49
N ALA A 51 18.77 -25.89 6.29
CA ALA A 51 18.41 -27.29 6.47
C ALA A 51 19.18 -28.22 5.52
N LEU A 52 19.46 -27.76 4.28
CA LEU A 52 20.24 -28.52 3.30
C LEU A 52 21.70 -28.73 3.72
N ASP A 53 22.34 -27.74 4.35
CA ASP A 53 23.76 -27.83 4.70
C ASP A 53 24.02 -28.74 5.90
N GLU A 54 23.09 -28.81 6.85
CA GLU A 54 23.12 -29.83 7.91
C GLU A 54 22.77 -31.22 7.35
N ALA A 55 21.73 -31.35 6.51
CA ALA A 55 21.39 -32.62 5.89
C ALA A 55 22.52 -33.20 5.02
N LEU A 56 23.26 -32.37 4.28
CA LEU A 56 24.43 -32.79 3.49
C LEU A 56 25.65 -33.14 4.35
N LYS A 57 25.76 -32.58 5.55
CA LYS A 57 26.80 -32.91 6.53
C LYS A 57 26.53 -34.28 7.16
N ASP A 58 25.28 -34.55 7.54
CA ASP A 58 24.84 -35.84 8.05
C ASP A 58 24.97 -36.93 6.96
N LEU A 59 24.61 -36.62 5.70
CA LEU A 59 24.74 -37.55 4.56
C LEU A 59 26.20 -37.89 4.20
N LEU A 60 27.16 -37.11 4.69
CA LEU A 60 28.61 -37.34 4.52
C LEU A 60 29.27 -37.91 5.80
N GLU A 61 28.51 -38.12 6.89
CA GLU A 61 29.02 -38.69 8.12
C GLU A 61 29.31 -40.19 7.92
N GLY A 62 30.61 -40.55 7.89
CA GLY A 62 31.08 -41.90 7.56
C GLY A 62 31.49 -42.11 6.09
N ALA A 63 31.33 -41.11 5.23
CA ALA A 63 31.94 -41.13 3.89
C ALA A 63 33.48 -40.95 3.97
N VAL A 64 34.20 -41.39 2.93
CA VAL A 64 35.65 -41.15 2.82
C VAL A 64 35.89 -39.65 2.67
N GLU A 65 36.72 -39.04 3.53
CA GLU A 65 36.98 -37.59 3.40
C GLU A 65 37.76 -37.25 2.11
N PRO A 66 37.33 -36.22 1.35
CA PRO A 66 38.04 -35.78 0.15
C PRO A 66 39.41 -35.18 0.51
N PRO A 67 40.51 -35.57 -0.15
CA PRO A 67 41.87 -35.27 0.28
C PRO A 67 42.33 -33.81 0.06
N SER A 68 41.42 -32.89 -0.29
CA SER A 68 41.69 -31.46 -0.33
C SER A 68 40.42 -30.63 -0.11
N THR A 69 40.58 -29.44 0.48
CA THR A 69 39.48 -28.47 0.69
C THR A 69 38.78 -28.09 -0.61
N ALA A 70 39.52 -28.01 -1.73
CA ALA A 70 38.95 -27.73 -3.05
C ALA A 70 38.02 -28.86 -3.53
N GLN A 71 38.38 -30.13 -3.30
CA GLN A 71 37.52 -31.28 -3.60
C GLN A 71 36.31 -31.34 -2.65
N ARG A 72 36.46 -30.98 -1.36
CA ARG A 72 35.32 -30.87 -0.42
C ARG A 72 34.29 -29.83 -0.90
N LEU A 73 34.75 -28.66 -1.33
CA LEU A 73 33.89 -27.60 -1.85
C LEU A 73 33.25 -27.99 -3.20
N LEU A 74 33.97 -28.70 -4.07
CA LEU A 74 33.44 -29.22 -5.34
C LEU A 74 32.36 -30.29 -5.11
N LEU A 75 32.57 -31.21 -4.17
CA LEU A 75 31.60 -32.24 -3.78
C LEU A 75 30.32 -31.60 -3.24
N LEU A 76 30.43 -30.69 -2.26
CA LEU A 76 29.28 -29.96 -1.72
C LEU A 76 28.54 -29.14 -2.79
N SER A 77 29.27 -28.52 -3.72
CA SER A 77 28.65 -27.80 -4.85
C SER A 77 27.90 -28.73 -5.80
N SER A 78 28.45 -29.91 -6.08
CA SER A 78 27.83 -30.93 -6.95
C SER A 78 26.62 -31.59 -6.29
N LEU A 79 26.67 -31.82 -4.97
CA LEU A 79 25.53 -32.34 -4.20
C LEU A 79 24.40 -31.32 -4.05
N ARG A 80 24.70 -30.04 -3.82
CA ARG A 80 23.70 -28.95 -3.85
C ARG A 80 23.08 -28.81 -5.25
N LEU A 81 23.88 -28.94 -6.32
CA LEU A 81 23.38 -28.94 -7.70
C LEU A 81 22.51 -30.18 -8.00
N LEU A 82 22.87 -31.35 -7.50
CA LEU A 82 22.06 -32.57 -7.61
C LEU A 82 20.74 -32.41 -6.86
N TYR A 83 20.75 -31.91 -5.62
CA TYR A 83 19.56 -31.62 -4.84
C TYR A 83 18.63 -30.66 -5.59
N GLU A 84 19.15 -29.52 -6.07
CA GLU A 84 18.33 -28.54 -6.79
C GLU A 84 17.81 -29.10 -8.13
N THR A 85 18.60 -29.92 -8.82
CA THR A 85 18.14 -30.63 -10.04
C THR A 85 17.04 -31.65 -9.72
N CYS A 86 17.18 -32.43 -8.65
CA CYS A 86 16.18 -33.39 -8.19
C CYS A 86 14.90 -32.69 -7.70
N ARG A 87 15.03 -31.56 -6.99
CA ARG A 87 13.95 -30.68 -6.52
C ARG A 87 13.23 -30.01 -7.69
N GLN A 88 13.95 -29.60 -8.74
CA GLN A 88 13.37 -29.11 -9.99
C GLN A 88 12.66 -30.22 -10.76
N GLN A 89 13.21 -31.44 -10.86
CA GLN A 89 12.50 -32.56 -11.48
C GLN A 89 11.29 -33.04 -10.65
N SER A 90 11.37 -32.99 -9.32
CA SER A 90 10.27 -33.33 -8.42
C SER A 90 9.13 -32.31 -8.49
N SER A 91 9.48 -31.02 -8.55
CA SER A 91 8.51 -29.95 -8.76
C SER A 91 8.01 -29.92 -10.21
N ALA A 92 8.80 -30.33 -11.21
CA ALA A 92 8.36 -30.55 -12.58
C ALA A 92 7.49 -31.80 -12.76
N ALA A 93 7.65 -32.85 -11.94
CA ALA A 93 6.76 -34.03 -11.93
C ALA A 93 5.44 -33.72 -11.19
N ARG A 94 5.51 -32.94 -10.10
CA ARG A 94 4.32 -32.36 -9.46
C ARG A 94 3.61 -31.39 -10.40
N GLN A 95 4.33 -30.49 -11.08
CA GLN A 95 3.79 -29.63 -12.13
C GLN A 95 3.34 -30.42 -13.35
N GLY A 96 3.92 -31.59 -13.62
CA GLY A 96 3.54 -32.49 -14.72
C GLY A 96 2.16 -33.11 -14.50
N LYS A 97 1.89 -33.67 -13.31
CA LYS A 97 0.51 -34.03 -12.93
C LYS A 97 -0.39 -32.79 -12.89
N ARG A 98 0.12 -31.67 -12.37
CA ARG A 98 -0.54 -30.37 -12.44
C ARG A 98 -0.52 -29.74 -13.85
N GLN A 99 -0.09 -30.43 -14.91
CA GLN A 99 -0.10 -30.02 -16.32
C GLN A 99 -0.91 -31.00 -17.17
N GLU A 100 -1.07 -32.26 -16.77
CA GLU A 100 -2.24 -33.03 -17.20
C GLU A 100 -3.53 -32.41 -16.63
N GLU A 101 -3.47 -31.82 -15.43
CA GLU A 101 -4.54 -30.97 -14.89
C GLU A 101 -4.53 -29.54 -15.46
N ASN A 102 -3.36 -28.90 -15.64
CA ASN A 102 -3.33 -27.54 -16.20
C ASN A 102 -3.40 -27.43 -17.72
N ASP A 103 -3.16 -28.45 -18.56
CA ASP A 103 -3.47 -28.35 -20.00
C ASP A 103 -4.98 -28.47 -20.28
N ILE A 104 -5.77 -28.77 -19.24
CA ILE A 104 -7.21 -28.57 -19.19
C ILE A 104 -7.58 -27.11 -18.81
N THR A 105 -6.61 -26.26 -18.39
CA THR A 105 -6.83 -24.85 -17.97
C THR A 105 -5.96 -23.80 -18.69
N SER A 106 -4.82 -24.18 -19.25
CA SER A 106 -3.83 -23.32 -19.93
C SER A 106 -4.32 -22.85 -21.31
N GLY A 107 -5.28 -23.57 -21.89
CA GLY A 107 -5.98 -23.20 -23.13
C GLY A 107 -6.85 -21.94 -23.05
N LEU A 108 -6.92 -21.22 -21.93
CA LEU A 108 -7.77 -20.04 -21.73
C LEU A 108 -7.01 -18.71 -21.53
N SER A 109 -5.96 -18.46 -22.31
CA SER A 109 -5.56 -17.08 -22.67
C SER A 109 -6.03 -16.74 -24.09
N THR A 110 -7.32 -16.44 -24.23
CA THR A 110 -7.99 -15.94 -25.45
C THR A 110 -7.59 -16.62 -26.77
N SER A 111 -8.02 -17.88 -26.96
CA SER A 111 -8.19 -18.42 -28.32
C SER A 111 -9.65 -18.47 -28.72
N SER A 112 -9.91 -17.74 -29.79
CA SER A 112 -10.97 -17.95 -30.77
C SER A 112 -11.45 -19.41 -30.87
N TRP A 113 -12.75 -19.60 -30.65
CA TRP A 113 -13.61 -20.71 -31.12
C TRP A 113 -13.75 -21.95 -30.20
N SER A 114 -14.83 -21.90 -29.41
CA SER A 114 -15.53 -22.96 -28.64
C SER A 114 -14.80 -23.71 -27.51
N GLU A 115 -15.22 -23.45 -26.26
CA GLU A 115 -15.19 -24.48 -25.21
C GLU A 115 -16.10 -25.65 -25.64
N GLN A 116 -15.59 -26.88 -25.58
CA GLN A 116 -16.44 -28.06 -25.76
C GLN A 116 -17.33 -28.27 -24.52
N PHE A 117 -18.65 -28.29 -24.74
CA PHE A 117 -19.62 -28.47 -23.66
C PHE A 117 -19.50 -29.85 -23.00
N PRO A 118 -19.80 -29.97 -21.69
CA PRO A 118 -19.78 -31.27 -21.01
C PRO A 118 -20.72 -32.28 -21.69
N PRO A 119 -20.32 -33.55 -21.82
CA PRO A 119 -21.17 -34.57 -22.43
C PRO A 119 -22.49 -34.70 -21.66
N LYS A 120 -23.60 -34.85 -22.40
CA LYS A 120 -24.93 -35.02 -21.82
C LYS A 120 -24.97 -36.27 -20.94
N LEU A 121 -25.60 -36.16 -19.77
CA LEU A 121 -25.87 -37.32 -18.91
C LEU A 121 -26.75 -38.34 -19.67
N SER A 122 -26.50 -39.64 -19.48
CA SER A 122 -27.33 -40.68 -20.07
C SER A 122 -28.77 -40.62 -19.54
N GLY A 123 -29.75 -40.95 -20.38
CA GLY A 123 -31.18 -40.87 -20.02
C GLY A 123 -31.51 -41.67 -18.76
N GLU A 124 -30.94 -42.87 -18.62
CA GLU A 124 -31.04 -43.72 -17.42
C GLU A 124 -30.56 -43.01 -16.16
N ARG A 125 -29.41 -42.31 -16.24
CA ARG A 125 -28.85 -41.55 -15.10
C ARG A 125 -29.72 -40.35 -14.76
N VAL A 126 -30.28 -39.66 -15.76
CA VAL A 126 -31.22 -38.55 -15.54
C VAL A 126 -32.51 -39.03 -14.86
N MET A 127 -33.10 -40.14 -15.33
CA MET A 127 -34.28 -40.74 -14.69
C MET A 127 -34.00 -41.23 -13.27
N SER A 128 -32.80 -41.78 -13.01
CA SER A 128 -32.37 -42.17 -11.66
C SER A 128 -32.28 -40.95 -10.73
N LEU A 129 -31.66 -39.85 -11.17
CA LEU A 129 -31.56 -38.60 -10.38
C LEU A 129 -32.94 -38.00 -10.12
N GLN A 130 -33.84 -37.99 -11.11
CA GLN A 130 -35.22 -37.53 -10.96
C GLN A 130 -35.98 -38.38 -9.92
N LYS A 131 -35.84 -39.71 -9.95
CA LYS A 131 -36.46 -40.62 -8.97
C LYS A 131 -35.91 -40.40 -7.55
N GLN A 132 -34.59 -40.20 -7.42
CA GLN A 132 -33.95 -39.89 -6.13
C GLN A 132 -34.41 -38.54 -5.56
N PHE A 133 -34.55 -37.51 -6.41
CA PHE A 133 -35.03 -36.19 -6.00
C PHE A 133 -36.46 -36.26 -5.44
N HIS A 134 -37.40 -36.91 -6.13
CA HIS A 134 -38.78 -37.06 -5.64
C HIS A 134 -38.87 -37.89 -4.35
N ALA A 135 -37.96 -38.86 -4.16
CA ALA A 135 -37.89 -39.64 -2.92
C ALA A 135 -37.34 -38.82 -1.72
N ARG A 136 -36.49 -37.83 -1.97
CA ARG A 136 -35.90 -36.95 -0.93
C ARG A 136 -36.74 -35.70 -0.67
N TYR A 137 -37.45 -35.20 -1.66
CA TYR A 137 -38.23 -33.96 -1.62
C TYR A 137 -39.66 -34.18 -2.17
N PRO A 138 -40.52 -34.99 -1.50
CA PRO A 138 -41.83 -35.38 -2.02
C PRO A 138 -42.86 -34.25 -2.16
N GLY A 139 -42.54 -33.03 -1.70
CA GLY A 139 -43.36 -31.82 -1.89
C GLY A 139 -42.94 -30.92 -3.05
N GLU A 140 -41.80 -31.15 -3.70
CA GLU A 140 -41.33 -30.34 -4.83
C GLU A 140 -41.76 -31.02 -6.15
N ILE A 141 -42.61 -30.36 -6.93
CA ILE A 141 -43.09 -30.85 -8.23
C ILE A 141 -42.15 -30.37 -9.33
N LEU A 142 -41.65 -31.29 -10.16
CA LEU A 142 -40.76 -30.98 -11.29
C LEU A 142 -41.53 -30.88 -12.62
N ASP A 143 -41.84 -29.63 -13.01
CA ASP A 143 -42.52 -29.26 -14.25
C ASP A 143 -41.52 -28.79 -15.33
N PRO A 144 -41.84 -28.84 -16.64
CA PRO A 144 -40.92 -28.44 -17.72
C PRO A 144 -40.33 -27.02 -17.62
N ASP A 145 -41.00 -26.11 -16.90
CA ASP A 145 -40.55 -24.74 -16.66
C ASP A 145 -39.61 -24.59 -15.44
N ASN A 146 -39.65 -25.51 -14.47
CA ASN A 146 -38.76 -25.52 -13.30
C ASN A 146 -37.68 -26.63 -13.36
N TYR A 147 -37.82 -27.59 -14.26
CA TYR A 147 -36.85 -28.64 -14.50
C TYR A 147 -35.62 -28.09 -15.22
N PRO A 148 -34.40 -28.28 -14.68
CA PRO A 148 -33.17 -27.77 -15.28
C PRO A 148 -32.87 -28.46 -16.63
N SER A 149 -32.42 -27.69 -17.63
CA SER A 149 -32.14 -28.26 -18.95
C SER A 149 -31.03 -29.33 -18.93
N ALA A 150 -31.03 -30.21 -19.93
CA ALA A 150 -30.02 -31.27 -20.04
C ALA A 150 -28.57 -30.72 -20.14
N ARG A 151 -28.37 -29.52 -20.71
CA ARG A 151 -27.06 -28.83 -20.70
C ARG A 151 -26.72 -28.26 -19.32
N LEU A 152 -27.70 -27.70 -18.59
CA LEU A 152 -27.50 -27.20 -17.22
C LEU A 152 -27.15 -28.35 -16.26
N LEU A 153 -27.88 -29.47 -16.33
CA LEU A 153 -27.57 -30.68 -15.54
C LEU A 153 -26.18 -31.25 -15.85
N ALA A 154 -25.76 -31.29 -17.12
CA ALA A 154 -24.41 -31.73 -17.48
C ALA A 154 -23.31 -30.80 -16.94
N TYR A 155 -23.55 -29.48 -16.93
CA TYR A 155 -22.62 -28.50 -16.37
C TYR A 155 -22.53 -28.60 -14.84
N VAL A 156 -23.67 -28.67 -14.14
CA VAL A 156 -23.72 -28.85 -12.68
C VAL A 156 -23.10 -30.21 -12.28
N ALA A 157 -23.28 -31.25 -13.09
CA ALA A 157 -22.65 -32.55 -12.84
C ALA A 157 -21.11 -32.47 -12.95
N LYS A 158 -20.57 -31.73 -13.93
CA LYS A 158 -19.12 -31.47 -14.05
C LYS A 158 -18.57 -30.73 -12.81
N VAL A 159 -19.33 -29.78 -12.26
CA VAL A 159 -18.96 -29.00 -11.06
C VAL A 159 -19.00 -29.90 -9.81
N VAL A 160 -20.16 -30.45 -9.48
CA VAL A 160 -20.39 -31.21 -8.24
C VAL A 160 -19.57 -32.51 -8.19
N GLN A 161 -19.46 -33.25 -9.30
CA GLN A 161 -18.82 -34.58 -9.29
C GLN A 161 -17.29 -34.54 -9.44
N LYS A 162 -16.70 -33.37 -9.74
CA LYS A 162 -15.24 -33.16 -9.70
C LYS A 162 -14.73 -32.59 -8.38
N GLY A 163 -15.62 -32.21 -7.46
CA GLY A 163 -15.23 -31.54 -6.21
C GLY A 163 -14.74 -30.10 -6.39
N GLU A 164 -14.96 -29.50 -7.56
CA GLU A 164 -14.62 -28.10 -7.83
C GLU A 164 -15.89 -27.26 -7.95
N LEU A 165 -16.28 -26.56 -6.89
CA LEU A 165 -17.36 -25.58 -6.97
C LEU A 165 -16.94 -24.42 -7.87
N ARG A 166 -17.79 -24.04 -8.82
CA ARG A 166 -17.57 -22.91 -9.74
C ARG A 166 -18.91 -22.22 -10.06
N TRP A 167 -18.93 -20.89 -10.13
CA TRP A 167 -20.13 -20.14 -10.49
C TRP A 167 -20.65 -20.49 -11.90
N ILE A 168 -21.96 -20.71 -12.02
CA ILE A 168 -22.63 -21.05 -13.28
C ILE A 168 -23.17 -19.76 -13.93
N PRO A 169 -22.72 -19.37 -15.13
CA PRO A 169 -23.18 -18.14 -15.80
C PRO A 169 -24.69 -18.12 -16.05
N TRP A 170 -25.33 -16.97 -15.78
CA TRP A 170 -26.80 -16.81 -15.91
C TRP A 170 -27.34 -17.15 -17.30
N LYS A 171 -26.56 -16.93 -18.36
CA LYS A 171 -26.92 -17.28 -19.74
C LYS A 171 -27.16 -18.78 -19.96
N LEU A 172 -26.62 -19.64 -19.10
CA LEU A 172 -26.77 -21.10 -19.14
C LEU A 172 -27.87 -21.61 -18.18
N ARG A 173 -28.44 -20.74 -17.34
CA ARG A 173 -29.50 -21.07 -16.36
C ARG A 173 -30.87 -21.05 -17.05
N MET A 174 -31.19 -22.14 -17.74
CA MET A 174 -32.44 -22.32 -18.48
C MET A 174 -33.17 -23.63 -18.10
N SER A 175 -34.50 -23.59 -18.18
CA SER A 175 -35.35 -24.78 -18.00
C SER A 175 -35.36 -25.66 -19.25
N GLN A 176 -35.93 -26.86 -19.15
CA GLN A 176 -36.16 -27.71 -20.30
C GLN A 176 -37.08 -27.04 -21.34
N ALA A 177 -38.24 -26.49 -20.93
CA ALA A 177 -39.17 -25.82 -21.83
C ALA A 177 -38.52 -24.62 -22.57
N GLN A 178 -37.65 -23.87 -21.90
CA GLN A 178 -36.88 -22.78 -22.52
C GLN A 178 -35.88 -23.30 -23.57
N GLN A 179 -35.13 -24.37 -23.26
CA GLN A 179 -34.18 -24.97 -24.20
C GLN A 179 -34.90 -25.53 -25.44
N ASP A 180 -36.01 -26.23 -25.24
CA ASP A 180 -36.75 -26.89 -26.30
C ASP A 180 -37.51 -25.87 -27.18
N SER A 181 -38.02 -24.78 -26.59
CA SER A 181 -38.55 -23.64 -27.34
C SER A 181 -37.49 -22.91 -28.17
N LEU A 182 -36.23 -22.82 -27.70
CA LEU A 182 -35.13 -22.24 -28.47
C LEU A 182 -34.70 -23.18 -29.62
N ALA A 183 -34.75 -24.50 -29.43
CA ALA A 183 -34.52 -25.46 -30.50
C ALA A 183 -35.60 -25.34 -31.61
N LEU A 184 -36.88 -25.24 -31.22
CA LEU A 184 -38.02 -25.05 -32.14
C LEU A 184 -37.97 -23.75 -32.94
N ARG A 185 -37.21 -22.73 -32.50
CA ARG A 185 -37.04 -21.45 -33.21
C ARG A 185 -36.00 -21.48 -34.32
N ARG A 186 -35.20 -22.55 -34.48
CA ARG A 186 -34.21 -22.67 -35.56
C ARG A 186 -34.93 -23.00 -36.90
N PRO A 187 -34.87 -22.13 -37.93
CA PRO A 187 -35.52 -22.41 -39.21
C PRO A 187 -34.77 -23.51 -39.96
N ALA A 188 -35.49 -24.51 -40.46
CA ALA A 188 -34.92 -25.63 -41.22
C ALA A 188 -34.42 -25.18 -42.61
N LYS A 189 -33.21 -24.62 -42.66
CA LYS A 189 -32.40 -24.45 -43.87
C LYS A 189 -31.32 -25.53 -43.91
N VAL A 190 -30.82 -25.81 -45.12
CA VAL A 190 -29.82 -26.86 -45.37
C VAL A 190 -28.58 -26.61 -44.51
N PRO A 191 -28.13 -27.59 -43.69
CA PRO A 191 -27.01 -27.38 -42.79
C PRO A 191 -25.73 -27.09 -43.58
N ARG A 192 -25.07 -25.99 -43.26
CA ARG A 192 -23.75 -25.65 -43.78
C ARG A 192 -22.69 -26.46 -43.05
N LEU A 193 -21.55 -26.68 -43.72
CA LEU A 193 -20.40 -27.33 -43.11
C LEU A 193 -19.94 -26.59 -41.83
N GLU A 194 -20.04 -25.26 -41.84
CA GLU A 194 -19.82 -24.36 -40.70
C GLU A 194 -20.69 -24.73 -39.47
N GLU A 195 -21.97 -25.05 -39.69
CA GLU A 195 -22.95 -25.39 -38.63
C GLU A 195 -22.78 -26.83 -38.11
N LEU A 196 -22.02 -27.68 -38.81
CA LEU A 196 -21.61 -29.00 -38.33
C LEU A 196 -20.34 -28.96 -37.46
N ILE A 197 -19.53 -27.91 -37.58
CA ILE A 197 -18.28 -27.76 -36.82
C ILE A 197 -18.52 -26.98 -35.52
N TYR A 198 -19.55 -26.11 -35.48
CA TYR A 198 -19.88 -25.30 -34.30
C TYR A 198 -21.30 -25.60 -33.78
N ASP A 199 -21.38 -26.37 -32.70
CA ASP A 199 -22.61 -26.61 -31.91
C ASP A 199 -23.01 -25.31 -31.17
N ASP A 200 -23.57 -24.37 -31.92
CA ASP A 200 -23.90 -23.03 -31.48
C ASP A 200 -24.78 -23.06 -30.22
N VAL A 201 -24.27 -22.48 -29.14
CA VAL A 201 -24.75 -22.69 -27.78
C VAL A 201 -25.95 -21.78 -27.51
N PRO A 202 -27.16 -22.32 -27.24
CA PRO A 202 -28.30 -21.49 -26.88
C PRO A 202 -27.99 -20.75 -25.57
N GLN A 203 -28.13 -19.41 -25.61
CA GLN A 203 -27.93 -18.53 -24.45
C GLN A 203 -29.27 -17.86 -24.10
N ARG A 204 -29.57 -17.77 -22.81
CA ARG A 204 -30.69 -16.97 -22.29
C ARG A 204 -30.33 -15.47 -22.36
N GLU A 205 -31.23 -14.68 -22.94
CA GLU A 205 -31.15 -13.21 -22.90
C GLU A 205 -31.34 -12.70 -21.47
N ILE A 206 -30.56 -11.68 -21.09
CA ILE A 206 -30.61 -11.05 -19.76
C ILE A 206 -31.14 -9.61 -19.95
N PRO A 207 -32.24 -9.21 -19.27
CA PRO A 207 -32.78 -7.86 -19.39
C PRO A 207 -31.80 -6.79 -18.87
N ALA A 208 -31.55 -5.77 -19.68
CA ALA A 208 -30.82 -4.58 -19.24
C ALA A 208 -31.76 -3.66 -18.44
N GLY A 209 -31.55 -3.55 -17.12
CA GLY A 209 -32.32 -2.68 -16.23
C GLY A 209 -32.75 -3.37 -14.94
N ALA A 210 -33.89 -2.94 -14.37
CA ALA A 210 -34.43 -3.51 -13.13
C ALA A 210 -35.13 -4.86 -13.39
N VAL A 211 -34.89 -5.85 -12.53
CA VAL A 211 -35.49 -7.20 -12.60
C VAL A 211 -36.36 -7.48 -11.38
N GLY A 212 -37.52 -8.10 -11.61
CA GLY A 212 -38.46 -8.47 -10.55
C GLY A 212 -38.16 -9.84 -9.93
N ALA A 213 -38.69 -10.07 -8.73
CA ALA A 213 -38.47 -11.30 -7.95
C ALA A 213 -38.74 -12.60 -8.73
N ASN A 214 -39.81 -12.64 -9.53
CA ASN A 214 -40.19 -13.79 -10.35
C ASN A 214 -39.10 -14.17 -11.38
N TYR A 215 -38.41 -13.17 -11.95
CA TYR A 215 -37.31 -13.40 -12.90
C TYR A 215 -36.07 -13.97 -12.19
N LEU A 216 -35.77 -13.47 -10.98
CA LEU A 216 -34.65 -13.95 -10.17
C LEU A 216 -34.89 -15.38 -9.67
N SER A 217 -36.07 -15.70 -9.14
CA SER A 217 -36.40 -17.07 -8.71
C SER A 217 -36.34 -18.06 -9.89
N GLY A 218 -36.84 -17.65 -11.07
CA GLY A 218 -36.69 -18.39 -12.32
C GLY A 218 -35.26 -18.45 -12.92
N ILE A 219 -34.23 -18.08 -12.15
CA ILE A 219 -32.80 -18.24 -12.48
C ILE A 219 -32.04 -18.91 -11.32
N LEU A 220 -32.27 -18.46 -10.09
CA LEU A 220 -31.63 -19.00 -8.88
C LEU A 220 -32.21 -20.37 -8.51
N GLY A 221 -33.54 -20.53 -8.58
CA GLY A 221 -34.23 -21.79 -8.31
C GLY A 221 -33.84 -22.91 -9.27
N LEU A 222 -33.58 -22.61 -10.56
CA LEU A 222 -33.11 -23.61 -11.54
C LEU A 222 -31.75 -24.22 -11.17
N VAL A 223 -30.84 -23.41 -10.62
CA VAL A 223 -29.55 -23.92 -10.12
C VAL A 223 -29.74 -24.67 -8.81
N SER A 224 -30.59 -24.16 -7.91
CA SER A 224 -30.92 -24.81 -6.63
C SER A 224 -31.47 -26.23 -6.84
N VAL A 225 -32.44 -26.40 -7.75
CA VAL A 225 -32.97 -27.71 -8.13
C VAL A 225 -31.88 -28.59 -8.76
N ALA A 226 -31.07 -28.07 -9.69
CA ALA A 226 -30.02 -28.86 -10.33
C ALA A 226 -28.93 -29.36 -9.36
N VAL A 227 -28.48 -28.50 -8.43
CA VAL A 227 -27.49 -28.87 -7.39
C VAL A 227 -28.08 -29.90 -6.42
N ALA A 228 -29.33 -29.73 -5.99
CA ALA A 228 -30.02 -30.67 -5.11
C ALA A 228 -30.31 -32.02 -5.79
N MET A 229 -30.68 -32.04 -7.08
CA MET A 229 -30.82 -33.26 -7.89
C MET A 229 -29.51 -34.05 -7.99
N LEU A 230 -28.38 -33.36 -8.06
CA LEU A 230 -27.04 -33.94 -8.13
C LEU A 230 -26.39 -34.14 -6.75
N GLN A 231 -27.15 -33.96 -5.67
CA GLN A 231 -26.76 -34.16 -4.27
C GLN A 231 -25.60 -33.28 -3.78
N GLY A 232 -25.36 -32.12 -4.41
CA GLY A 232 -24.26 -31.22 -4.05
C GLY A 232 -24.50 -30.36 -2.81
N ALA A 233 -25.76 -30.09 -2.46
CA ALA A 233 -26.20 -29.45 -1.22
C ALA A 233 -27.68 -29.78 -0.96
N HIS A 234 -28.16 -29.50 0.25
CA HIS A 234 -29.55 -29.65 0.63
C HIS A 234 -30.43 -28.53 0.05
N LEU A 235 -31.62 -28.88 -0.41
CA LEU A 235 -32.51 -27.92 -1.08
C LEU A 235 -32.97 -26.80 -0.14
N ALA A 236 -33.13 -27.06 1.16
CA ALA A 236 -33.52 -26.02 2.12
C ALA A 236 -32.51 -24.86 2.17
N SER A 237 -31.22 -25.17 2.30
CA SER A 237 -30.11 -24.20 2.36
C SER A 237 -30.02 -23.35 1.09
N LEU A 238 -30.21 -24.00 -0.08
CA LEU A 238 -30.27 -23.33 -1.37
C LEU A 238 -31.49 -22.39 -1.50
N ARG A 239 -32.66 -22.81 -0.99
CA ARG A 239 -33.88 -21.97 -0.92
C ARG A 239 -33.76 -20.84 0.12
N GLU A 240 -32.99 -21.02 1.19
CA GLU A 240 -32.67 -19.99 2.19
C GLU A 240 -31.88 -18.85 1.53
N PHE A 241 -30.79 -19.22 0.84
CA PHE A 241 -29.95 -18.32 0.05
C PHE A 241 -30.76 -17.59 -1.03
N GLU A 242 -31.55 -18.32 -1.84
CA GLU A 242 -32.46 -17.74 -2.85
C GLU A 242 -33.39 -16.68 -2.23
N ARG A 243 -34.01 -16.99 -1.09
CA ARG A 243 -34.98 -16.12 -0.42
C ARG A 243 -34.35 -14.84 0.14
N LYS A 244 -33.18 -14.94 0.81
CA LYS A 244 -32.46 -13.75 1.31
C LYS A 244 -31.95 -12.89 0.16
N PHE A 245 -31.37 -13.50 -0.87
CA PHE A 245 -30.83 -12.80 -2.04
C PHE A 245 -31.92 -12.03 -2.80
N ILE A 246 -33.07 -12.66 -3.08
CA ILE A 246 -34.21 -11.98 -3.76
C ILE A 246 -34.80 -10.86 -2.90
N LYS A 247 -34.95 -11.09 -1.58
CA LYS A 247 -35.47 -10.08 -0.64
C LYS A 247 -34.64 -8.80 -0.63
N LEU A 248 -33.30 -8.94 -0.66
CA LEU A 248 -32.38 -7.80 -0.73
C LEU A 248 -32.41 -7.13 -2.11
N ALA A 249 -32.32 -7.90 -3.19
CA ALA A 249 -32.30 -7.38 -4.56
C ALA A 249 -33.60 -6.66 -4.99
N THR A 250 -34.73 -6.94 -4.33
CA THR A 250 -36.06 -6.42 -4.70
C THR A 250 -36.80 -5.70 -3.57
N GLN A 251 -36.05 -5.11 -2.63
CA GLN A 251 -36.62 -4.33 -1.52
C GLN A 251 -37.41 -3.09 -2.02
N LYS A 252 -38.36 -2.58 -1.21
CA LYS A 252 -39.01 -1.29 -1.49
C LYS A 252 -38.06 -0.15 -1.12
N CYS A 253 -37.65 0.65 -2.11
CA CYS A 253 -36.83 1.84 -1.91
C CYS A 253 -37.66 3.08 -1.57
N GLU A 254 -37.05 4.03 -0.87
CA GLU A 254 -37.60 5.37 -0.63
C GLU A 254 -37.32 6.33 -1.81
N ALA A 255 -37.92 7.52 -1.77
CA ALA A 255 -37.76 8.52 -2.82
C ALA A 255 -36.29 8.97 -2.96
N GLY A 256 -35.74 8.87 -4.17
CA GLY A 256 -34.33 9.17 -4.45
C GLY A 256 -33.40 7.96 -4.37
N ILE A 257 -33.93 6.75 -4.10
CA ILE A 257 -33.16 5.50 -4.02
C ILE A 257 -33.73 4.46 -5.02
N ARG A 258 -32.86 3.63 -5.61
CA ARG A 258 -33.19 2.52 -6.53
C ARG A 258 -32.63 1.19 -6.03
N ASN A 259 -33.23 0.07 -6.46
CA ASN A 259 -32.58 -1.24 -6.33
C ASN A 259 -31.41 -1.39 -7.33
N PRO A 260 -30.51 -2.34 -7.10
CA PRO A 260 -29.56 -2.81 -8.10
C PRO A 260 -30.25 -3.24 -9.42
N PHE A 261 -29.56 -3.06 -10.54
CA PHE A 261 -29.96 -3.55 -11.86
C PHE A 261 -29.44 -4.98 -12.10
N ALA A 262 -29.95 -5.64 -13.13
CA ALA A 262 -29.65 -7.05 -13.44
C ALA A 262 -28.15 -7.38 -13.50
N GLU A 263 -27.32 -6.47 -14.01
CA GLU A 263 -25.86 -6.64 -14.10
C GLU A 263 -25.18 -6.53 -12.72
N GLU A 264 -25.60 -5.56 -11.89
CA GLU A 264 -25.15 -5.42 -10.50
C GLU A 264 -25.54 -6.66 -9.67
N ILE A 265 -26.74 -7.21 -9.88
CA ILE A 265 -27.24 -8.42 -9.20
C ILE A 265 -26.50 -9.67 -9.70
N MET A 266 -26.26 -9.80 -11.00
CA MET A 266 -25.51 -10.92 -11.58
C MET A 266 -24.05 -10.95 -11.09
N GLN A 267 -23.42 -9.78 -10.94
CA GLN A 267 -22.07 -9.67 -10.37
C GLN A 267 -22.06 -10.01 -8.88
N ALA A 268 -23.09 -9.64 -8.11
CA ALA A 268 -23.24 -10.03 -6.71
C ALA A 268 -23.41 -11.56 -6.54
N ASP A 269 -24.27 -12.20 -7.36
CA ASP A 269 -24.41 -13.67 -7.40
C ASP A 269 -23.07 -14.33 -7.77
N ARG A 270 -22.36 -13.81 -8.78
CA ARG A 270 -21.01 -14.31 -9.15
C ARG A 270 -20.02 -14.23 -7.99
N GLN A 271 -19.96 -13.10 -7.29
CA GLN A 271 -19.01 -12.88 -6.21
C GLN A 271 -19.27 -13.81 -5.02
N LEU A 272 -20.53 -13.95 -4.59
CA LEU A 272 -20.90 -14.87 -3.51
C LEU A 272 -20.58 -16.33 -3.85
N TRP A 273 -20.88 -16.78 -5.07
CA TRP A 273 -20.54 -18.14 -5.51
C TRP A 273 -19.04 -18.39 -5.65
N CYS A 274 -18.22 -17.37 -5.94
CA CYS A 274 -16.77 -17.50 -5.85
C CYS A 274 -16.31 -17.63 -4.39
N GLN A 275 -16.77 -16.76 -3.48
CA GLN A 275 -16.39 -16.83 -2.06
C GLN A 275 -16.81 -18.15 -1.39
N MET A 276 -18.01 -18.67 -1.71
CA MET A 276 -18.44 -20.00 -1.27
C MET A 276 -17.60 -21.12 -1.90
N ALA A 277 -17.14 -20.95 -3.15
CA ALA A 277 -16.22 -21.89 -3.79
C ALA A 277 -14.84 -21.90 -3.13
N ASP A 278 -14.33 -20.76 -2.65
CA ASP A 278 -13.06 -20.72 -1.91
C ASP A 278 -13.18 -21.51 -0.59
N LEU A 279 -14.28 -21.34 0.16
CA LEU A 279 -14.54 -22.14 1.38
C LEU A 279 -14.62 -23.65 1.10
N VAL A 280 -15.34 -24.06 0.06
CA VAL A 280 -15.50 -25.48 -0.30
C VAL A 280 -14.21 -26.08 -0.86
N ASN A 281 -13.59 -25.41 -1.84
CA ASN A 281 -12.47 -25.96 -2.61
C ASN A 281 -11.11 -25.85 -1.90
N LEU A 282 -10.89 -24.80 -1.09
CA LEU A 282 -9.59 -24.53 -0.44
C LEU A 282 -9.61 -24.85 1.06
N HIS A 283 -10.75 -24.66 1.72
CA HIS A 283 -10.89 -24.87 3.18
C HIS A 283 -11.68 -26.13 3.56
N GLY A 284 -12.18 -26.89 2.58
CA GLY A 284 -12.82 -28.19 2.80
C GLY A 284 -14.20 -28.13 3.46
N TRP A 285 -14.88 -26.98 3.41
CA TRP A 285 -16.25 -26.83 3.93
C TRP A 285 -17.25 -27.61 3.08
N SER A 286 -18.38 -28.02 3.65
CA SER A 286 -19.50 -28.46 2.81
C SER A 286 -20.18 -27.26 2.16
N LEU A 287 -20.85 -27.48 1.03
CA LEU A 287 -21.61 -26.42 0.36
C LEU A 287 -22.80 -25.95 1.21
N ASP A 288 -23.38 -26.82 2.04
CA ASP A 288 -24.44 -26.46 2.99
C ASP A 288 -23.91 -25.53 4.10
N ASP A 289 -22.71 -25.78 4.64
CA ASP A 289 -22.07 -24.89 5.62
C ASP A 289 -21.74 -23.53 4.99
N ALA A 290 -21.16 -23.52 3.79
CA ALA A 290 -20.79 -22.29 3.08
C ALA A 290 -22.03 -21.46 2.67
N LEU A 291 -23.13 -22.11 2.27
CA LEU A 291 -24.42 -21.45 2.04
C LEU A 291 -24.98 -20.84 3.33
N THR A 292 -24.89 -21.55 4.46
CA THR A 292 -25.39 -21.09 5.76
C THR A 292 -24.58 -19.91 6.27
N GLU A 293 -23.25 -19.97 6.23
CA GLU A 293 -22.33 -18.88 6.56
C GLU A 293 -22.66 -17.59 5.78
N TYR A 294 -22.86 -17.68 4.46
CA TYR A 294 -23.21 -16.52 3.63
C TYR A 294 -24.68 -16.07 3.74
N THR A 295 -25.57 -16.92 4.26
CA THR A 295 -27.00 -16.62 4.41
C THR A 295 -27.37 -16.14 5.81
N GLU A 296 -26.69 -16.56 6.87
CA GLU A 296 -27.03 -16.19 8.25
C GLU A 296 -25.95 -15.31 8.90
N ILE A 297 -24.68 -15.71 8.82
CA ILE A 297 -23.60 -15.14 9.62
C ILE A 297 -22.96 -13.92 8.95
N ARG A 298 -22.69 -13.98 7.63
CA ARG A 298 -21.98 -12.92 6.89
C ARG A 298 -22.90 -11.81 6.36
N GLY A 299 -22.34 -10.59 6.35
CA GLY A 299 -22.98 -9.38 5.84
C GLY A 299 -22.88 -9.21 4.32
N ASP A 300 -21.93 -9.88 3.66
CA ASP A 300 -21.53 -9.71 2.25
C ASP A 300 -22.72 -9.62 1.29
N MET A 301 -23.70 -10.52 1.41
CA MET A 301 -24.89 -10.55 0.55
C MET A 301 -25.70 -9.24 0.61
N ALA A 302 -25.77 -8.59 1.78
CA ALA A 302 -26.42 -7.28 1.93
C ALA A 302 -25.51 -6.15 1.44
N SER A 303 -24.20 -6.21 1.71
CA SER A 303 -23.22 -5.21 1.25
C SER A 303 -23.09 -5.14 -0.27
N LEU A 304 -23.30 -6.25 -0.98
CA LEU A 304 -23.33 -6.29 -2.44
C LEU A 304 -24.67 -5.78 -3.01
N LEU A 305 -25.80 -6.23 -2.44
CA LEU A 305 -27.16 -5.97 -2.92
C LEU A 305 -27.85 -4.71 -2.37
N GLN A 306 -27.18 -3.91 -1.53
CA GLN A 306 -27.69 -2.62 -1.07
C GLN A 306 -28.22 -1.75 -2.21
N SER A 307 -29.27 -0.98 -1.92
CA SER A 307 -29.83 0.02 -2.82
C SER A 307 -28.80 1.10 -3.21
N ARG A 308 -29.04 1.77 -4.34
CA ARG A 308 -28.18 2.81 -4.92
C ARG A 308 -28.94 4.13 -5.01
N VAL A 309 -28.25 5.26 -5.05
CA VAL A 309 -28.89 6.57 -5.30
C VAL A 309 -29.52 6.59 -6.71
N ALA A 310 -30.75 7.10 -6.80
CA ALA A 310 -31.44 7.29 -8.07
C ALA A 310 -31.01 8.62 -8.72
N VAL A 311 -30.46 8.56 -9.92
CA VAL A 311 -30.03 9.75 -10.67
C VAL A 311 -31.27 10.60 -11.03
N PRO A 312 -31.28 11.92 -10.76
CA PRO A 312 -32.38 12.79 -11.15
C PRO A 312 -32.62 12.77 -12.66
N LYS A 313 -33.90 12.72 -13.08
CA LYS A 313 -34.26 12.94 -14.48
C LYS A 313 -33.93 14.39 -14.84
N LYS A 314 -33.17 14.62 -15.92
CA LYS A 314 -32.93 15.98 -16.48
C LYS A 314 -34.30 16.67 -16.69
N PHE A 315 -34.39 17.96 -16.36
CA PHE A 315 -35.61 18.76 -16.51
C PHE A 315 -36.11 18.76 -17.97
N ASP A 316 -37.42 18.66 -18.17
CA ASP A 316 -38.04 18.88 -19.48
C ASP A 316 -37.89 20.34 -19.90
N ILE A 317 -37.18 20.59 -21.00
CA ILE A 317 -37.01 21.93 -21.57
C ILE A 317 -38.35 22.37 -22.20
N PRO A 318 -38.90 23.56 -21.88
CA PRO A 318 -40.14 24.05 -22.47
C PRO A 318 -40.09 24.07 -24.01
N PRO A 319 -41.19 23.71 -24.71
CA PRO A 319 -41.19 23.50 -26.17
C PRO A 319 -41.15 24.83 -26.95
N GLY A 320 -39.98 25.46 -26.98
CA GLY A 320 -39.84 26.89 -27.32
C GLY A 320 -38.94 27.27 -28.50
N LEU A 321 -38.35 26.33 -29.26
CA LEU A 321 -37.53 26.70 -30.45
C LEU A 321 -37.42 25.60 -31.53
N ARG A 322 -38.56 25.13 -32.06
CA ARG A 322 -38.58 24.36 -33.32
C ARG A 322 -38.48 25.31 -34.53
N ARG A 323 -37.55 25.05 -35.45
CA ARG A 323 -37.76 25.33 -36.88
C ARG A 323 -37.61 24.04 -37.69
N LEU A 324 -38.52 23.85 -38.64
CA LEU A 324 -38.75 22.59 -39.36
C LEU A 324 -38.06 22.57 -40.75
N PRO A 325 -37.90 21.38 -41.38
CA PRO A 325 -36.94 21.18 -42.47
C PRO A 325 -37.52 21.28 -43.89
N GLY A 326 -36.61 21.41 -44.86
CA GLY A 326 -36.83 21.22 -46.29
C GLY A 326 -35.71 21.89 -47.10
N GLY A 327 -35.25 21.38 -48.25
CA GLY A 327 -35.58 20.12 -48.94
C GLY A 327 -35.32 20.24 -50.44
N LYS A 328 -34.82 19.16 -51.08
CA LYS A 328 -34.27 19.12 -52.48
C LYS A 328 -32.90 19.87 -52.58
N GLY A 329 -31.91 19.44 -53.36
CA GLY A 329 -31.81 18.29 -54.26
C GLY A 329 -31.19 18.69 -55.62
N LYS A 330 -30.45 17.75 -56.26
CA LYS A 330 -29.82 17.79 -57.61
C LYS A 330 -28.47 18.53 -57.82
N GLN A 331 -27.56 17.74 -58.39
CA GLN A 331 -26.61 18.05 -59.49
C GLN A 331 -25.45 19.05 -59.24
N LYS A 332 -24.37 19.07 -60.03
CA LYS A 332 -23.57 18.04 -60.76
C LYS A 332 -22.53 18.81 -61.60
N GLY A 333 -21.25 18.53 -61.41
CA GLY A 333 -20.14 19.12 -62.19
C GLY A 333 -19.23 19.99 -61.31
N GLY A 334 -17.93 20.10 -61.57
CA GLY A 334 -17.12 19.38 -62.57
C GLY A 334 -16.15 20.31 -63.32
N GLY A 335 -14.90 19.86 -63.52
CA GLY A 335 -13.96 20.53 -64.42
C GLY A 335 -12.80 21.28 -63.73
N LYS A 336 -11.66 20.58 -63.66
CA LYS A 336 -10.27 21.05 -63.74
C LYS A 336 -10.01 22.56 -63.89
N GLY A 337 -9.10 23.08 -63.06
CA GLY A 337 -8.30 24.29 -63.34
C GLY A 337 -6.89 24.16 -62.77
N ARG A 338 -5.84 24.36 -63.58
CA ARG A 338 -4.44 24.51 -63.15
C ARG A 338 -4.07 25.99 -63.22
N GLY A 339 -3.29 26.48 -62.24
CA GLY A 339 -2.68 27.81 -62.24
C GLY A 339 -1.48 27.83 -61.29
N VAL A 340 -0.43 28.58 -61.62
CA VAL A 340 0.87 28.60 -60.91
C VAL A 340 1.41 30.03 -60.91
N THR A 341 2.21 30.39 -59.89
CA THR A 341 2.87 31.71 -59.65
C THR A 341 1.93 32.87 -59.26
N GLY A 342 2.35 33.86 -58.46
CA GLY A 342 3.53 33.92 -57.60
C GLY A 342 4.07 35.34 -57.32
N GLY A 343 4.65 35.57 -56.13
CA GLY A 343 5.66 36.62 -55.89
C GLY A 343 5.30 37.79 -54.95
N GLN A 344 6.35 38.26 -54.23
CA GLN A 344 6.52 39.61 -53.63
C GLN A 344 5.66 39.99 -52.41
N SER A 345 6.12 40.81 -51.45
CA SER A 345 7.46 41.42 -51.18
C SER A 345 7.60 41.85 -49.70
N GLY A 346 8.80 42.25 -49.26
CA GLY A 346 9.00 42.93 -47.96
C GLY A 346 10.41 42.79 -47.35
N GLN A 347 11.27 43.80 -47.46
CA GLN A 347 12.58 43.89 -46.80
C GLN A 347 12.69 45.13 -45.91
N THR A 348 13.44 45.05 -44.80
CA THR A 348 14.37 46.04 -44.17
C THR A 348 14.65 45.60 -42.72
N GLY A 349 15.82 45.77 -42.09
CA GLY A 349 17.14 46.17 -42.59
C GLY A 349 18.23 46.05 -41.50
N ALA A 350 19.42 45.53 -41.88
CA ALA A 350 20.81 45.99 -41.61
C ALA A 350 21.11 46.96 -40.43
N LYS A 351 22.30 46.99 -39.78
CA LYS A 351 23.63 46.32 -39.89
C LYS A 351 24.41 46.63 -38.57
N TRP A 352 25.56 46.04 -38.17
CA TRP A 352 26.88 45.90 -38.83
C TRP A 352 27.74 44.76 -38.19
N ILE A 353 28.94 44.51 -38.73
CA ILE A 353 29.91 43.45 -38.34
C ILE A 353 31.34 44.04 -38.31
N THR A 354 32.24 43.51 -37.47
CA THR A 354 33.71 43.68 -37.58
C THR A 354 34.51 42.39 -37.33
N LYS A 355 35.79 42.42 -37.71
CA LYS A 355 36.77 41.32 -37.82
C LYS A 355 37.88 41.44 -36.73
N PHE A 356 38.61 40.39 -36.31
CA PHE A 356 38.47 38.91 -36.37
C PHE A 356 39.38 38.34 -35.24
N GLU A 357 40.19 37.25 -35.26
CA GLU A 357 40.63 36.27 -36.27
C GLU A 357 40.95 34.90 -35.60
N ASP A 358 42.00 34.18 -36.01
CA ASP A 358 42.27 32.73 -35.78
C ASP A 358 43.57 32.42 -34.99
N LYS A 359 43.61 31.25 -34.31
CA LYS A 359 44.81 30.37 -34.16
C LYS A 359 44.50 29.03 -33.44
N GLY A 360 44.63 27.91 -34.15
CA GLY A 360 44.90 26.59 -33.54
C GLY A 360 43.98 25.44 -33.97
N SER A 361 44.49 24.57 -34.87
CA SER A 361 43.92 23.26 -35.16
C SER A 361 44.39 22.21 -34.12
N THR A 362 43.96 20.94 -34.07
CA THR A 362 43.34 20.07 -35.09
C THR A 362 42.43 18.99 -34.44
N GLN A 363 41.69 18.23 -35.26
CA GLN A 363 40.98 17.01 -34.85
C GLN A 363 41.90 15.96 -34.21
N LEU A 364 41.34 15.09 -33.36
CA LEU A 364 41.51 13.63 -33.54
C LEU A 364 40.48 12.81 -32.74
N LEU A 365 39.61 12.10 -33.46
CA LEU A 365 38.92 10.91 -32.95
C LEU A 365 39.93 9.75 -32.94
N ARG A 366 40.25 9.17 -31.77
CA ARG A 366 40.99 7.90 -31.70
C ARG A 366 40.35 6.96 -30.69
N THR A 367 40.30 5.68 -31.04
CA THR A 367 39.44 4.65 -30.46
C THR A 367 40.09 3.83 -29.35
N LYS A 368 39.24 3.37 -28.42
CA LYS A 368 39.33 2.15 -27.59
C LYS A 368 40.67 1.76 -26.97
N VAL A 369 40.68 1.73 -25.63
CA VAL A 369 40.87 0.47 -24.86
C VAL A 369 39.75 0.39 -23.82
N LEU A 370 39.42 -0.82 -23.35
CA LEU A 370 38.49 -1.06 -22.23
C LEU A 370 39.27 -1.05 -20.91
N GLU A 371 38.88 -0.20 -19.96
CA GLU A 371 39.21 -0.34 -18.53
C GLU A 371 38.09 0.32 -17.71
N GLY A 372 37.82 -0.19 -16.51
CA GLY A 372 36.56 0.08 -15.80
C GLY A 372 36.72 0.58 -14.36
N GLY A 373 35.61 1.11 -13.83
CA GLY A 373 35.47 1.50 -12.42
C GLY A 373 35.90 2.94 -12.11
N ARG A 374 35.17 3.57 -11.18
CA ARG A 374 35.34 4.95 -10.64
C ARG A 374 34.95 6.08 -11.60
N ASN A 375 33.70 6.56 -11.51
CA ASN A 375 33.33 7.92 -11.96
C ASN A 375 32.03 8.45 -11.33
N HIS A 376 31.90 8.33 -10.01
CA HIS A 376 31.02 9.19 -9.20
C HIS A 376 31.84 9.71 -8.02
N ALA A 377 31.75 11.01 -7.73
CA ALA A 377 32.38 11.59 -6.54
C ALA A 377 31.53 11.23 -5.32
N SER A 378 32.15 10.56 -4.36
CA SER A 378 31.56 9.98 -3.15
C SER A 378 31.76 10.84 -1.89
N TYR A 379 32.42 12.00 -2.03
CA TYR A 379 32.76 12.89 -0.92
C TYR A 379 32.70 14.36 -1.34
N PHE A 380 32.01 15.19 -0.56
CA PHE A 380 31.80 16.62 -0.81
C PHE A 380 32.05 17.44 0.45
N ASN A 381 32.69 18.61 0.33
CA ASN A 381 32.94 19.53 1.44
C ASN A 381 32.27 20.88 1.20
N ALA A 382 31.53 21.37 2.20
CA ALA A 382 30.88 22.68 2.21
C ALA A 382 31.43 23.58 3.33
N GLY A 383 31.11 24.87 3.25
CA GLY A 383 31.59 25.90 4.17
C GLY A 383 33.03 26.34 3.88
N VAL A 384 33.83 26.54 4.93
CA VAL A 384 35.23 27.00 4.86
C VAL A 384 36.15 25.92 4.29
N ARG A 385 37.04 26.30 3.35
CA ARG A 385 38.07 25.42 2.77
C ARG A 385 39.17 25.07 3.78
N SER A 386 39.65 23.83 3.72
CA SER A 386 40.93 23.42 4.32
C SER A 386 42.04 23.43 3.25
N GLY A 387 43.24 23.91 3.61
CA GLY A 387 44.40 24.04 2.72
C GLY A 387 45.12 25.39 2.83
N SER A 388 46.20 25.63 2.08
CA SER A 388 46.97 26.89 2.16
C SER A 388 46.29 28.12 1.53
N LEU A 389 45.13 27.94 0.89
CA LEU A 389 44.34 28.99 0.23
C LEU A 389 43.00 29.16 0.97
N GLY A 390 42.89 30.25 1.75
CA GLY A 390 41.66 30.60 2.46
C GLY A 390 40.48 30.95 1.55
N GLY A 391 39.27 30.90 2.11
CA GLY A 391 38.00 31.17 1.41
C GLY A 391 37.02 30.00 1.50
N LEU A 392 35.92 30.08 0.75
CA LEU A 392 34.87 29.05 0.75
C LEU A 392 35.19 27.87 -0.19
N CYS A 393 34.64 26.70 0.14
CA CYS A 393 34.64 25.55 -0.76
C CYS A 393 33.83 25.83 -2.04
N ARG A 394 34.32 25.35 -3.18
CA ARG A 394 33.66 25.54 -4.50
C ARG A 394 32.23 24.98 -4.50
N PHE A 395 32.03 23.82 -3.88
CA PHE A 395 30.73 23.18 -3.73
C PHE A 395 29.70 24.07 -2.99
N THR A 396 30.15 24.86 -2.01
CA THR A 396 29.33 25.85 -1.28
C THR A 396 28.73 26.90 -2.21
N LEU A 397 29.55 27.39 -3.16
CA LEU A 397 29.16 28.43 -4.11
C LEU A 397 28.29 27.87 -5.25
N GLU A 398 28.52 26.61 -5.65
CA GLU A 398 27.77 25.95 -6.73
C GLU A 398 26.41 25.39 -6.28
N ASN A 399 26.21 25.12 -4.99
CA ASN A 399 25.01 24.43 -4.47
C ASN A 399 24.37 25.13 -3.25
N PRO A 400 24.15 26.46 -3.24
CA PRO A 400 23.75 27.21 -2.04
C PRO A 400 22.49 26.66 -1.35
N LYS A 401 21.42 26.35 -2.11
CA LYS A 401 20.17 25.78 -1.55
C LYS A 401 20.32 24.40 -0.92
N LEU A 402 21.31 23.61 -1.35
CA LEU A 402 21.61 22.32 -0.73
C LEU A 402 22.36 22.53 0.60
N VAL A 403 23.24 23.54 0.65
CA VAL A 403 23.98 23.90 1.86
C VAL A 403 23.06 24.48 2.93
N GLU A 404 22.18 25.40 2.55
CA GLU A 404 21.07 25.92 3.35
C GLU A 404 20.25 24.77 3.96
N TYR A 405 19.76 23.84 3.13
CA TYR A 405 18.98 22.68 3.57
C TYR A 405 19.76 21.76 4.53
N VAL A 406 21.04 21.46 4.25
CA VAL A 406 21.85 20.59 5.11
C VAL A 406 22.18 21.26 6.44
N ASN A 407 22.41 22.58 6.48
CA ASN A 407 22.61 23.30 7.74
C ASN A 407 21.34 23.33 8.58
N LEU A 408 20.17 23.60 8.00
CA LEU A 408 18.89 23.55 8.69
C LEU A 408 18.57 22.14 9.22
N PHE A 409 18.87 21.09 8.43
CA PHE A 409 18.76 19.71 8.88
C PHE A 409 19.71 19.41 10.06
N LEU A 410 20.98 19.78 9.96
CA LEU A 410 21.96 19.56 11.02
C LEU A 410 21.59 20.35 12.30
N GLN A 411 21.02 21.55 12.20
CA GLN A 411 20.47 22.29 13.35
C GLN A 411 19.30 21.57 14.01
N SER A 412 18.45 20.87 13.24
CA SER A 412 17.38 20.04 13.83
C SER A 412 17.89 18.77 14.55
N VAL A 413 19.13 18.34 14.27
CA VAL A 413 19.80 17.20 14.93
C VAL A 413 20.73 17.66 16.06
N PHE A 414 21.28 18.87 15.96
CA PHE A 414 22.26 19.47 16.89
C PHE A 414 21.87 20.94 17.20
N PRO A 415 20.83 21.21 18.00
CA PRO A 415 20.32 22.57 18.21
C PRO A 415 21.35 23.55 18.79
N ASP A 416 22.17 23.08 19.73
CA ASP A 416 23.22 23.86 20.39
C ASP A 416 24.60 23.74 19.69
N GLY A 417 24.67 23.10 18.52
CA GLY A 417 25.92 22.84 17.81
C GLY A 417 26.41 24.05 17.00
N THR A 418 27.73 24.22 16.89
CA THR A 418 28.35 25.28 16.10
C THR A 418 29.38 24.75 15.11
N TRP A 419 29.27 25.15 13.84
CA TRP A 419 30.16 24.70 12.76
C TRP A 419 30.30 25.74 11.64
N SER A 420 31.46 25.73 10.98
CA SER A 420 31.76 26.57 9.81
C SER A 420 31.79 25.80 8.49
N SER A 421 31.77 24.47 8.58
CA SER A 421 32.02 23.53 7.50
C SER A 421 31.24 22.24 7.77
N PHE A 422 30.95 21.49 6.72
CA PHE A 422 30.51 20.11 6.86
C PHE A 422 30.96 19.30 5.64
N CYS A 423 31.08 17.99 5.82
CA CYS A 423 31.24 17.04 4.72
C CYS A 423 29.97 16.21 4.51
N ILE A 424 29.78 15.77 3.27
CA ILE A 424 28.80 14.76 2.86
C ILE A 424 29.60 13.61 2.27
N SER A 425 29.50 12.41 2.84
CA SER A 425 30.09 11.20 2.27
C SER A 425 29.03 10.16 1.89
N HIS A 426 29.32 9.37 0.86
CA HIS A 426 28.45 8.32 0.32
C HIS A 426 29.24 7.02 0.16
N ASN A 427 28.95 6.04 1.01
CA ASN A 427 29.64 4.75 1.12
C ASN A 427 31.18 4.83 1.23
N GLU A 428 31.73 5.94 1.72
CA GLU A 428 33.16 6.07 2.03
C GLU A 428 33.50 5.56 3.43
N PHE A 429 34.57 4.78 3.52
CA PHE A 429 35.05 4.22 4.80
C PHE A 429 36.06 5.17 5.43
N ALA A 430 35.67 5.79 6.55
CA ALA A 430 36.60 6.57 7.36
C ALA A 430 37.54 5.63 8.12
N HIS A 431 38.77 5.48 7.62
CA HIS A 431 39.89 4.82 8.31
C HIS A 431 40.22 5.51 9.64
N LEU A 432 41.05 4.87 10.48
CA LEU A 432 41.44 5.45 11.77
C LEU A 432 42.25 6.74 11.61
N HIS A 433 41.69 7.86 12.06
CA HIS A 433 42.28 9.19 11.96
C HIS A 433 41.86 10.11 13.11
N SER A 434 42.49 11.28 13.19
CA SER A 434 42.10 12.42 14.02
C SER A 434 42.04 13.67 13.14
N ASP A 435 41.11 14.58 13.45
CA ASP A 435 40.87 15.80 12.69
C ASP A 435 41.71 16.99 13.21
N PHE A 436 42.00 17.93 12.30
CA PHE A 436 42.70 19.19 12.60
C PHE A 436 41.75 20.40 12.52
N ASN A 437 40.70 20.34 13.34
CA ASN A 437 39.64 21.35 13.43
C ASN A 437 39.97 22.44 14.47
N ALA A 438 39.07 23.41 14.68
CA ALA A 438 39.32 24.52 15.59
C ALA A 438 39.45 24.02 17.05
N PRO A 439 40.49 24.43 17.82
CA PRO A 439 40.68 23.96 19.19
C PRO A 439 39.47 24.24 20.07
N GLY A 440 39.00 23.22 20.80
CA GLY A 440 37.82 23.30 21.66
C GLY A 440 36.46 23.25 20.94
N SER A 441 36.44 23.09 19.61
CA SER A 441 35.20 22.81 18.87
C SER A 441 34.91 21.31 18.80
N LEU A 442 33.63 20.94 18.68
CA LEU A 442 33.19 19.56 18.50
C LEU A 442 32.92 19.27 17.02
N ASN A 443 33.13 18.01 16.64
CA ASN A 443 32.60 17.41 15.44
C ASN A 443 31.17 16.90 15.72
N HIS A 444 30.25 17.13 14.79
CA HIS A 444 28.85 16.71 14.88
C HIS A 444 28.53 15.76 13.73
N SER A 445 28.35 14.45 13.98
CA SER A 445 28.17 13.43 12.94
C SER A 445 26.85 12.68 13.05
N CYS A 446 26.18 12.48 11.91
CA CYS A 446 25.00 11.63 11.77
C CYS A 446 25.04 10.86 10.44
N SER A 447 24.41 9.69 10.39
CA SER A 447 24.36 8.85 9.19
C SER A 447 22.92 8.50 8.77
N LEU A 448 22.73 8.36 7.47
CA LEU A 448 21.43 8.28 6.79
C LEU A 448 21.45 7.15 5.74
N GLY A 449 20.28 6.64 5.38
CA GLY A 449 20.12 5.63 4.33
C GLY A 449 19.75 4.22 4.80
N ALA A 450 19.85 3.28 3.86
CA ALA A 450 19.42 1.89 3.96
C ALA A 450 20.62 0.95 4.12
N PHE A 451 21.32 1.09 5.24
CA PHE A 451 22.46 0.26 5.64
C PHE A 451 22.17 -0.57 6.91
N ASP A 452 23.03 -1.52 7.22
CA ASP A 452 23.09 -2.23 8.51
C ASP A 452 24.50 -2.11 9.12
N LYS A 453 24.60 -2.13 10.46
CA LYS A 453 25.76 -1.68 11.25
C LYS A 453 26.14 -0.23 10.90
N GLY A 454 27.42 0.10 10.75
CA GLY A 454 27.87 1.41 10.27
C GLY A 454 27.91 2.52 11.32
N GLY A 455 28.12 2.18 12.60
CA GLY A 455 28.41 3.15 13.65
C GLY A 455 29.73 3.92 13.47
N LEU A 456 30.01 4.81 14.43
CA LEU A 456 31.25 5.56 14.55
C LEU A 456 32.01 5.05 15.78
N TRP A 457 33.20 4.48 15.57
CA TRP A 457 34.11 4.11 16.66
C TRP A 457 34.92 5.33 17.08
N ILE A 458 34.99 5.60 18.39
CA ILE A 458 35.77 6.72 18.98
C ILE A 458 36.58 6.21 20.17
N GLN A 459 37.86 6.57 20.23
CA GLN A 459 38.70 6.36 21.41
C GLN A 459 38.29 7.32 22.53
N VAL A 460 37.68 6.77 23.60
CA VAL A 460 37.24 7.52 24.79
C VAL A 460 37.93 6.99 26.04
N ALA A 461 38.10 7.83 27.05
CA ALA A 461 38.71 7.44 28.32
C ALA A 461 37.84 6.44 29.09
N ASP A 462 38.45 5.56 29.89
CA ASP A 462 37.74 4.47 30.58
C ASP A 462 36.63 4.92 31.54
N SER A 463 36.67 6.16 32.03
CA SER A 463 35.62 6.77 32.86
C SER A 463 34.41 7.32 32.08
N ALA A 464 34.51 7.50 30.76
CA ALA A 464 33.43 8.07 29.94
C ALA A 464 32.52 6.96 29.37
N PHE A 465 31.20 7.08 29.49
CA PHE A 465 30.22 6.07 29.06
C PHE A 465 30.54 4.64 29.58
N PRO A 466 30.39 4.37 30.89
CA PRO A 466 30.72 3.07 31.49
C PRO A 466 29.82 1.92 31.00
N GLU A 467 28.63 2.21 30.49
CA GLU A 467 27.67 1.23 29.96
C GLU A 467 27.97 0.78 28.52
N HIS A 468 28.85 1.50 27.79
CA HIS A 468 29.19 1.16 26.40
C HIS A 468 30.40 0.20 26.33
N PRO A 469 30.30 -0.91 25.57
CA PRO A 469 31.35 -1.92 25.51
C PRO A 469 32.63 -1.37 24.85
N ARG A 470 33.77 -1.56 25.53
CA ARG A 470 35.10 -1.21 25.02
C ARG A 470 35.56 -2.25 23.99
N VAL A 471 35.72 -1.83 22.74
CA VAL A 471 36.12 -2.68 21.61
C VAL A 471 37.35 -2.12 20.89
N PRO A 472 38.16 -2.97 20.22
CA PRO A 472 39.22 -2.50 19.32
C PRO A 472 38.67 -1.65 18.16
N PRO A 473 39.51 -0.87 17.47
CA PRO A 473 39.10 -0.16 16.26
C PRO A 473 38.56 -1.14 15.21
N THR A 474 37.58 -0.68 14.45
CA THR A 474 36.90 -1.47 13.42
C THR A 474 37.57 -1.40 12.05
N ASP A 475 38.66 -0.64 11.94
CA ASP A 475 39.55 -0.59 10.78
C ASP A 475 40.55 -1.76 10.82
N ALA A 476 40.58 -2.58 9.77
CA ALA A 476 41.46 -3.73 9.66
C ALA A 476 42.96 -3.39 9.56
N GLN A 477 43.32 -2.12 9.36
CA GLN A 477 44.71 -1.64 9.33
C GLN A 477 45.16 -0.98 10.66
N ALA A 478 44.25 -0.84 11.63
CA ALA A 478 44.54 -0.17 12.91
C ALA A 478 45.13 -1.11 13.97
N ASP A 479 45.77 -0.50 14.98
CA ASP A 479 46.30 -1.21 16.13
C ASP A 479 45.17 -1.77 17.01
N GLN A 480 45.08 -3.10 17.08
CA GLN A 480 44.07 -3.83 17.86
C GLN A 480 44.30 -3.76 19.39
N THR A 481 45.34 -3.09 19.87
CA THR A 481 45.52 -2.78 21.30
C THR A 481 44.69 -1.58 21.75
N LEU A 482 44.36 -0.65 20.85
CA LEU A 482 43.52 0.51 21.15
C LEU A 482 42.12 0.09 21.63
N ARG A 483 41.48 0.89 22.48
CA ARG A 483 40.12 0.64 22.98
C ARG A 483 39.29 1.92 22.88
N GLY A 484 38.03 1.74 22.48
CA GLY A 484 37.07 2.81 22.28
C GLY A 484 35.66 2.23 22.23
N CYS A 485 34.67 3.05 21.93
CA CYS A 485 33.27 2.63 21.81
C CYS A 485 32.72 2.90 20.42
N ILE A 486 31.87 2.00 19.93
CA ILE A 486 31.05 2.21 18.73
C ILE A 486 29.77 2.93 19.17
N PHE A 487 29.50 4.07 18.56
CA PHE A 487 28.27 4.84 18.74
C PHE A 487 27.41 4.71 17.49
N ASN A 488 26.11 4.43 17.67
CA ASN A 488 25.17 4.41 16.56
C ASN A 488 24.87 5.85 16.11
N THR A 489 25.17 6.16 14.85
CA THR A 489 24.91 7.48 14.24
C THR A 489 23.68 7.48 13.32
N ARG A 490 22.98 6.35 13.19
CA ARG A 490 21.91 6.17 12.20
C ARG A 490 20.64 6.93 12.60
N ARG A 491 20.40 8.08 11.98
CA ARG A 491 19.37 9.07 12.36
C ARG A 491 19.49 9.57 13.81
N SER A 492 20.66 9.37 14.42
CA SER A 492 21.01 9.80 15.76
C SER A 492 22.30 10.62 15.66
N GLY A 493 22.27 11.88 16.09
CA GLY A 493 23.46 12.71 16.10
C GLY A 493 24.40 12.32 17.25
N ILE A 494 25.71 12.31 16.99
CA ILE A 494 26.73 12.34 18.04
C ILE A 494 27.63 13.57 17.90
N SER A 495 27.87 14.24 19.02
CA SER A 495 28.86 15.31 19.17
C SER A 495 30.09 14.75 19.87
N PHE A 496 31.29 14.94 19.30
CA PHE A 496 32.54 14.40 19.83
C PHE A 496 33.73 15.32 19.56
N ASP A 497 34.81 15.16 20.33
CA ASP A 497 36.07 15.85 20.04
C ASP A 497 36.77 15.18 18.85
N GLY A 498 36.86 15.89 17.72
CA GLY A 498 37.46 15.38 16.49
C GLY A 498 38.95 15.06 16.58
N SER A 499 39.66 15.56 17.60
CA SER A 499 41.07 15.22 17.82
C SER A 499 41.26 13.81 18.38
N LEU A 500 40.22 13.19 18.95
CA LEU A 500 40.24 11.80 19.39
C LEU A 500 40.29 10.86 18.19
N PRO A 501 41.12 9.80 18.21
CA PRO A 501 41.15 8.80 17.14
C PRO A 501 39.78 8.15 16.92
N HIS A 502 39.31 8.19 15.67
CA HIS A 502 37.99 7.67 15.29
C HIS A 502 37.99 7.01 13.90
N CYS A 503 37.07 6.04 13.69
CA CYS A 503 36.90 5.33 12.42
C CYS A 503 35.45 4.85 12.22
N SER A 504 35.07 4.46 10.99
CA SER A 504 33.78 3.83 10.73
C SER A 504 33.77 2.35 11.15
N GLU A 505 32.65 1.89 11.68
CA GLU A 505 32.32 0.47 11.70
C GLU A 505 31.97 0.00 10.27
N PRO A 506 32.45 -1.17 9.79
CA PRO A 506 31.98 -1.77 8.55
C PRO A 506 30.45 -1.94 8.50
N TRP A 507 29.85 -1.59 7.36
CA TRP A 507 28.41 -1.70 7.11
C TRP A 507 28.13 -2.52 5.85
N THR A 508 26.86 -2.87 5.66
CA THR A 508 26.32 -3.33 4.37
C THR A 508 25.15 -2.43 3.95
N GLY A 509 24.84 -2.35 2.66
CA GLY A 509 23.79 -1.45 2.14
C GLY A 509 24.25 -0.01 1.90
N ASP A 510 23.30 0.92 1.74
CA ASP A 510 23.56 2.30 1.30
C ASP A 510 23.68 3.27 2.48
N ARG A 511 24.90 3.74 2.78
CA ARG A 511 25.23 4.63 3.89
C ARG A 511 25.67 6.01 3.39
N TRP A 512 25.00 7.03 3.90
CA TRP A 512 25.40 8.44 3.77
C TRP A 512 25.84 8.94 5.15
N VAL A 513 26.84 9.81 5.22
CA VAL A 513 27.26 10.47 6.46
C VAL A 513 27.32 11.97 6.25
N LEU A 514 26.79 12.72 7.22
CA LEU A 514 26.95 14.16 7.34
C LEU A 514 27.78 14.42 8.61
N THR A 515 28.95 15.03 8.46
CA THR A 515 29.77 15.46 9.60
C THR A 515 30.06 16.96 9.51
N ALA A 516 29.49 17.73 10.43
CA ALA A 516 29.74 19.15 10.65
C ALA A 516 30.94 19.36 11.59
N TYR A 517 31.70 20.43 11.34
CA TYR A 517 32.89 20.78 12.11
C TYR A 517 33.24 22.27 11.97
N THR A 518 33.97 22.82 12.95
CA THR A 518 34.54 24.17 12.82
C THR A 518 35.95 24.11 12.26
N SER A 519 36.17 24.69 11.08
CA SER A 519 37.49 24.76 10.45
C SER A 519 38.40 25.70 11.25
N ALA A 520 39.61 25.23 11.56
CA ALA A 520 40.67 26.05 12.17
C ALA A 520 41.06 27.29 11.33
N GLN A 521 40.59 27.39 10.08
CA GLN A 521 40.83 28.53 9.20
C GLN A 521 39.76 29.63 9.28
N LEU A 522 38.65 29.43 10.01
CA LEU A 522 37.59 30.43 10.15
C LEU A 522 38.10 31.86 10.49
N PRO A 523 39.12 32.06 11.38
CA PRO A 523 39.67 33.40 11.65
C PRO A 523 40.43 34.07 10.49
N ARG A 524 40.64 33.37 9.37
CA ARG A 524 41.33 33.88 8.16
C ARG A 524 40.38 34.07 6.97
N VAL A 525 39.09 33.79 7.15
CA VAL A 525 38.03 33.94 6.14
C VAL A 525 37.64 35.42 6.02
N SER A 526 37.29 35.91 4.83
CA SER A 526 36.95 37.33 4.67
C SER A 526 35.61 37.66 5.32
N ALA A 527 35.39 38.92 5.73
CA ALA A 527 34.10 39.34 6.29
C ALA A 527 32.92 39.10 5.34
N SER A 528 33.16 39.15 4.02
CA SER A 528 32.14 38.85 3.00
C SER A 528 31.80 37.35 2.95
N ASP A 529 32.82 36.49 3.04
CA ASP A 529 32.63 35.02 3.10
C ASP A 529 31.97 34.61 4.43
N VAL A 530 32.30 35.26 5.55
CA VAL A 530 31.66 35.05 6.86
C VAL A 530 30.19 35.44 6.82
N GLN A 531 29.83 36.56 6.18
CA GLN A 531 28.43 36.90 5.97
C GLN A 531 27.75 35.85 5.08
N GLN A 532 28.37 35.43 3.97
CA GLN A 532 27.81 34.41 3.09
C GLN A 532 27.61 33.05 3.79
N LEU A 533 28.43 32.71 4.80
CA LEU A 533 28.20 31.54 5.65
C LEU A 533 26.96 31.72 6.54
N ARG A 534 26.76 32.90 7.15
CA ARG A 534 25.55 33.20 7.94
C ARG A 534 24.29 33.23 7.05
N ASP A 535 24.38 33.77 5.84
CA ASP A 535 23.31 33.76 4.83
C ASP A 535 22.94 32.33 4.37
N LEU A 536 23.89 31.39 4.45
CA LEU A 536 23.70 29.95 4.19
C LEU A 536 23.40 29.15 5.48
N HIS A 537 22.97 29.82 6.55
CA HIS A 537 22.57 29.23 7.83
C HIS A 537 23.66 28.44 8.59
N PHE A 538 24.96 28.68 8.36
CA PHE A 538 25.99 28.09 9.22
C PHE A 538 25.93 28.69 10.66
N PRO A 539 25.83 27.86 11.71
CA PRO A 539 25.86 28.32 13.10
C PRO A 539 27.31 28.60 13.51
N LEU A 540 27.84 29.75 13.08
CA LEU A 540 29.20 30.16 13.40
C LEU A 540 29.34 30.52 14.89
N PRO A 541 30.41 30.07 15.59
CA PRO A 541 30.65 30.45 16.97
C PRO A 541 30.93 31.96 17.09
N ASP A 542 30.35 32.61 18.10
CA ASP A 542 30.38 34.08 18.22
C ASP A 542 31.67 34.63 18.83
N SER A 543 32.15 35.72 18.24
CA SER A 543 33.43 36.39 18.53
C SER A 543 33.57 36.94 19.96
N SER A 544 32.48 36.98 20.73
CA SER A 544 32.43 37.54 22.09
C SER A 544 32.81 36.56 23.20
N CYS A 545 32.83 35.24 22.94
CA CYS A 545 32.94 34.22 23.99
C CYS A 545 34.37 33.69 24.22
N GLN A 546 35.41 34.52 24.08
CA GLN A 546 36.82 34.09 24.25
C GLN A 546 37.36 34.20 25.69
N THR A 547 36.52 34.54 26.68
CA THR A 547 36.94 34.82 28.07
C THR A 547 36.53 33.76 29.11
N ALA A 548 36.09 32.57 28.67
CA ALA A 548 35.72 31.45 29.56
C ALA A 548 36.70 30.25 29.51
N ALA A 549 37.72 30.28 28.66
CA ALA A 549 38.58 29.13 28.36
C ALA A 549 39.72 28.87 29.38
N SER A 550 39.42 28.91 30.69
CA SER A 550 40.44 28.76 31.76
C SER A 550 40.11 27.79 32.89
N GLU A 551 38.90 27.22 32.96
CA GLU A 551 38.51 26.25 34.02
C GLU A 551 37.87 24.98 33.43
N LEU A 552 38.68 24.19 32.73
CA LEU A 552 38.32 22.84 32.25
C LEU A 552 39.35 21.81 32.73
N SER A 553 39.33 21.52 34.03
CA SER A 553 40.02 20.37 34.65
C SER A 553 39.08 19.21 34.98
N GLY A 554 37.77 19.40 34.85
CA GLY A 554 36.79 18.31 34.79
C GLY A 554 36.68 17.80 33.35
N ALA A 555 36.73 16.48 33.16
CA ALA A 555 36.41 15.87 31.87
C ALA A 555 34.97 16.23 31.49
N ALA A 556 34.78 16.75 30.27
CA ALA A 556 33.46 17.15 29.80
C ALA A 556 32.52 15.94 29.80
N ILE A 557 31.45 16.01 30.59
CA ILE A 557 30.38 15.00 30.58
C ILE A 557 29.64 15.19 29.25
N LEU A 558 30.01 14.37 28.27
CA LEU A 558 29.32 14.30 26.99
C LEU A 558 27.83 13.96 27.25
N PRO A 559 26.88 14.63 26.59
CA PRO A 559 25.47 14.32 26.76
C PRO A 559 25.22 12.86 26.37
N ALA A 560 24.38 12.17 27.16
CA ALA A 560 24.01 10.80 26.87
C ALA A 560 23.36 10.71 25.47
N PRO A 561 23.68 9.68 24.65
CA PRO A 561 23.06 9.54 23.35
C PRO A 561 21.54 9.40 23.50
N PRO A 562 20.73 10.06 22.65
CA PRO A 562 19.28 9.94 22.72
C PRO A 562 18.87 8.47 22.57
N SER A 563 18.03 7.98 23.47
CA SER A 563 17.64 6.56 23.52
C SER A 563 17.00 6.14 22.20
N VAL A 564 17.71 5.27 21.46
CA VAL A 564 17.26 4.72 20.18
C VAL A 564 16.02 3.87 20.43
N LEU A 565 14.90 4.22 19.81
CA LEU A 565 13.70 3.41 19.92
C LEU A 565 13.91 2.05 19.25
N ASP A 566 13.56 0.99 19.97
CA ASP A 566 13.49 -0.36 19.40
C ASP A 566 12.26 -0.46 18.48
N LEU A 567 12.46 -0.11 17.22
CA LEU A 567 11.41 -0.09 16.20
C LEU A 567 10.76 -1.46 15.95
N SER A 568 11.36 -2.56 16.42
CA SER A 568 10.74 -3.89 16.33
C SER A 568 9.50 -4.01 17.23
N LYS A 569 9.47 -3.29 18.36
CA LYS A 569 8.36 -3.32 19.33
C LYS A 569 7.17 -2.45 18.94
N VAL A 570 7.35 -1.51 18.00
CA VAL A 570 6.38 -0.44 17.70
C VAL A 570 5.77 -0.53 16.30
N ARG A 571 6.43 -1.20 15.34
CA ARG A 571 5.93 -1.33 13.95
C ARG A 571 4.62 -2.11 13.90
N GLY A 572 3.50 -1.41 13.67
CA GLY A 572 2.17 -2.01 13.64
C GLY A 572 1.64 -2.39 15.02
N ASN A 573 2.22 -1.86 16.09
CA ASN A 573 1.91 -2.20 17.48
C ASN A 573 1.84 -0.96 18.41
N LEU A 574 1.47 0.20 17.86
CA LEU A 574 1.39 1.48 18.57
C LEU A 574 -0.05 1.92 18.79
N PHE A 575 -0.39 2.26 20.04
CA PHE A 575 -1.60 3.01 20.37
C PHE A 575 -1.31 4.53 20.33
N LEU A 576 -2.14 5.29 19.63
CA LEU A 576 -2.06 6.75 19.55
C LEU A 576 -3.21 7.38 20.35
N ASP A 577 -2.90 8.11 21.42
CA ASP A 577 -3.89 8.74 22.32
C ASP A 577 -3.92 10.26 22.10
N LEU A 578 -4.88 10.76 21.32
CA LEU A 578 -5.06 12.20 21.07
C LEU A 578 -6.03 12.81 22.11
N PHE A 579 -5.62 13.92 22.73
CA PHE A 579 -6.34 14.59 23.81
C PHE A 579 -6.45 13.73 25.08
N ALA A 580 -5.35 13.04 25.42
CA ALA A 580 -5.23 12.11 26.54
C ALA A 580 -5.44 12.74 27.94
N GLY A 581 -5.38 14.07 28.06
CA GLY A 581 -5.43 14.80 29.33
C GLY A 581 -4.18 14.61 30.20
N HIS A 582 -4.15 15.29 31.35
CA HIS A 582 -2.98 15.28 32.25
C HIS A 582 -2.72 13.89 32.84
N ALA A 583 -3.78 13.14 33.18
CA ALA A 583 -3.70 11.82 33.79
C ALA A 583 -3.47 10.68 32.77
N ARG A 584 -3.58 10.96 31.45
CA ARG A 584 -3.43 10.00 30.33
C ARG A 584 -3.91 8.56 30.67
N PRO A 585 -5.20 8.39 31.06
CA PRO A 585 -5.66 7.15 31.70
C PRO A 585 -5.74 5.96 30.73
N LEU A 586 -5.98 6.19 29.44
CA LEU A 586 -5.96 5.13 28.42
C LEU A 586 -4.52 4.68 28.16
N SER A 587 -3.61 5.59 27.81
CA SER A 587 -2.18 5.26 27.66
C SER A 587 -1.58 4.56 28.89
N SER A 588 -1.93 5.01 30.10
CA SER A 588 -1.47 4.37 31.34
C SER A 588 -1.94 2.92 31.48
N ALA A 589 -3.19 2.64 31.09
CA ALA A 589 -3.74 1.28 31.10
C ALA A 589 -3.19 0.41 29.94
N PHE A 590 -2.91 0.98 28.76
CA PHE A 590 -2.24 0.27 27.66
C PHE A 590 -0.80 -0.11 27.99
N LEU A 591 -0.03 0.80 28.61
CA LEU A 591 1.32 0.51 29.12
C LEU A 591 1.29 -0.62 30.16
N GLN A 592 0.32 -0.62 31.09
CA GLN A 592 0.14 -1.71 32.05
C GLN A 592 -0.25 -3.05 31.40
N ALA A 593 -0.89 -3.01 30.22
CA ALA A 593 -1.22 -4.18 29.41
C ALA A 593 -0.09 -4.61 28.44
N GLY A 594 1.10 -4.00 28.50
CA GLY A 594 2.24 -4.36 27.65
C GLY A 594 2.17 -3.80 26.22
N VAL A 595 1.41 -2.73 25.98
CA VAL A 595 1.25 -2.08 24.66
C VAL A 595 2.02 -0.76 24.62
N SER A 596 2.74 -0.49 23.53
CA SER A 596 3.47 0.78 23.35
C SER A 596 2.52 1.90 22.95
N VAL A 597 2.75 3.12 23.46
CA VAL A 597 1.85 4.27 23.34
C VAL A 597 2.57 5.52 22.85
N LEU A 598 1.83 6.42 22.19
CA LEU A 598 2.20 7.81 21.94
C LEU A 598 1.01 8.67 22.35
N SER A 599 1.18 9.58 23.31
CA SER A 599 0.08 10.41 23.84
C SER A 599 0.31 11.89 23.52
N VAL A 600 -0.68 12.55 22.91
CA VAL A 600 -0.58 13.94 22.43
C VAL A 600 -1.67 14.78 23.09
N ASP A 601 -1.26 15.70 23.96
CA ASP A 601 -2.14 16.68 24.61
C ASP A 601 -1.32 17.88 25.09
N THR A 602 -1.85 19.10 24.93
CA THR A 602 -1.23 20.35 25.41
C THR A 602 -1.18 20.47 26.93
N MET A 603 -1.95 19.65 27.66
CA MET A 603 -1.83 19.47 29.12
C MET A 603 -0.61 18.65 29.54
N LEU A 604 0.00 17.88 28.62
CA LEU A 604 1.23 17.13 28.88
C LEU A 604 2.47 18.00 28.58
N ALA A 605 2.48 18.68 27.44
CA ALA A 605 3.49 19.66 27.06
C ALA A 605 2.89 20.67 26.07
N SER A 606 3.24 21.96 26.18
CA SER A 606 2.67 23.01 25.33
C SER A 606 3.05 22.88 23.85
N GLU A 607 4.12 22.13 23.55
CA GLU A 607 4.56 21.76 22.19
C GLU A 607 3.68 20.68 21.52
N HIS A 608 2.70 20.11 22.21
CA HIS A 608 1.75 19.14 21.66
C HIS A 608 0.49 19.78 21.04
N ASP A 609 0.56 21.03 20.58
CA ASP A 609 -0.60 21.70 19.97
C ASP A 609 -0.87 21.18 18.55
N LEU A 610 -1.98 20.46 18.39
CA LEU A 610 -2.42 19.94 17.10
C LEU A 610 -2.84 21.05 16.11
N LEU A 611 -3.00 22.31 16.55
CA LEU A 611 -3.16 23.46 15.66
C LEU A 611 -1.86 23.85 14.94
N ASP A 612 -0.69 23.45 15.43
CA ASP A 612 0.57 23.64 14.72
C ASP A 612 0.75 22.56 13.63
N ASP A 613 1.12 22.99 12.43
CA ASP A 613 1.48 22.11 11.32
C ASP A 613 2.76 21.30 11.62
N SER A 614 3.65 21.84 12.46
CA SER A 614 4.87 21.14 12.91
C SER A 614 4.57 19.87 13.72
N VAL A 615 3.41 19.82 14.38
CA VAL A 615 2.90 18.69 15.18
C VAL A 615 1.93 17.83 14.35
N PHE A 616 1.03 18.48 13.61
CA PHE A 616 -0.01 17.81 12.82
C PHE A 616 0.55 17.03 11.62
N GLU A 617 1.44 17.62 10.81
CA GLU A 617 1.98 16.92 9.63
C GLU A 617 2.72 15.62 10.01
N PRO A 618 3.60 15.59 11.04
CA PRO A 618 4.25 14.34 11.43
C PRO A 618 3.28 13.30 11.97
N LEU A 619 2.28 13.68 12.77
CA LEU A 619 1.24 12.75 13.25
C LEU A 619 0.41 12.17 12.10
N LEU A 620 0.08 12.98 11.09
CA LEU A 620 -0.61 12.53 9.89
C LEU A 620 0.27 11.56 9.06
N ARG A 621 1.57 11.87 8.90
CA ARG A 621 2.56 11.00 8.23
C ARG A 621 2.77 9.67 8.98
N LEU A 622 2.80 9.70 10.32
CA LEU A 622 2.85 8.52 11.18
C LEU A 622 1.60 7.66 11.00
N SER A 623 0.43 8.28 10.96
CA SER A 623 -0.86 7.60 10.77
C SER A 623 -0.93 6.90 9.41
N PHE A 624 -0.48 7.55 8.33
CA PHE A 624 -0.36 6.93 7.00
C PHE A 624 0.77 5.90 6.87
N SER A 625 1.64 5.73 7.88
CA SER A 625 2.81 4.85 7.79
C SER A 625 2.52 3.37 8.08
N GLY A 626 1.33 3.05 8.61
CA GLY A 626 0.97 1.71 9.11
C GLY A 626 1.61 1.37 10.48
N ALA A 627 2.26 2.33 11.15
CA ALA A 627 2.81 2.11 12.48
C ALA A 627 1.74 2.07 13.59
N VAL A 628 0.65 2.85 13.43
CA VAL A 628 -0.43 2.99 14.41
C VAL A 628 -1.47 1.89 14.21
N THR A 629 -1.64 1.04 15.22
CA THR A 629 -2.61 -0.08 15.22
C THR A 629 -4.00 0.40 15.57
N SER A 630 -4.10 1.34 16.51
CA SER A 630 -5.36 1.97 16.89
C SER A 630 -5.12 3.41 17.38
N ALA A 631 -5.95 4.34 16.91
CA ALA A 631 -5.92 5.74 17.35
C ALA A 631 -7.19 6.10 18.13
N HIS A 632 -7.02 6.66 19.32
CA HIS A 632 -8.08 7.32 20.08
C HIS A 632 -8.04 8.83 19.87
N ALA A 633 -9.21 9.47 19.90
CA ALA A 633 -9.29 10.92 20.08
C ALA A 633 -10.49 11.29 20.96
N SER A 634 -10.27 12.19 21.92
CA SER A 634 -11.29 12.81 22.78
C SER A 634 -11.34 14.35 22.62
N PRO A 635 -11.69 14.91 21.44
CA PRO A 635 -11.51 16.35 21.17
C PRO A 635 -12.27 17.25 22.16
N PRO A 636 -11.66 18.36 22.65
CA PRO A 636 -12.21 19.18 23.72
C PRO A 636 -13.67 19.61 23.51
N CYS A 637 -14.59 18.97 24.22
CA CYS A 637 -16.04 19.20 24.07
C CYS A 637 -16.52 20.60 24.50
N ARG A 638 -15.62 21.51 24.91
CA ARG A 638 -15.93 22.80 25.54
C ARG A 638 -16.84 23.69 24.70
N GLU A 639 -16.63 23.76 23.39
CA GLU A 639 -17.47 24.54 22.48
C GLU A 639 -18.56 23.71 21.78
N TYR A 640 -18.44 22.38 21.75
CA TYR A 640 -19.45 21.47 21.21
C TYR A 640 -20.53 21.00 22.22
N SER A 641 -20.32 21.21 23.52
CA SER A 641 -21.24 20.74 24.57
C SER A 641 -22.57 21.51 24.58
N ARG A 642 -23.68 20.80 24.38
CA ARG A 642 -25.04 21.36 24.52
C ARG A 642 -25.37 21.84 25.94
N CYS A 643 -24.54 21.54 26.94
CA CYS A 643 -24.68 22.11 28.28
C CYS A 643 -24.56 23.65 28.29
N LYS A 644 -23.87 24.26 27.31
CA LYS A 644 -23.83 25.73 27.13
C LYS A 644 -25.17 26.36 26.71
N LEU A 645 -26.13 25.56 26.26
CA LEU A 645 -27.48 26.02 25.90
C LEU A 645 -28.37 26.16 27.14
N ILE A 646 -27.98 25.56 28.27
CA ILE A 646 -28.71 25.61 29.54
C ILE A 646 -28.36 26.92 30.27
N ARG A 647 -29.34 27.53 30.95
CA ARG A 647 -29.18 28.78 31.70
C ARG A 647 -29.58 28.58 33.17
N PRO A 648 -28.88 29.18 34.15
CA PRO A 648 -27.68 30.02 34.00
C PRO A 648 -26.44 29.23 33.55
N GLY A 649 -25.61 29.86 32.72
CA GLY A 649 -24.45 29.24 32.08
C GLY A 649 -23.69 30.26 31.22
N PRO A 650 -22.48 29.91 30.73
CA PRO A 650 -21.69 30.77 29.84
C PRO A 650 -22.38 30.94 28.47
N LYS A 651 -22.10 32.04 27.76
CA LYS A 651 -22.64 32.29 26.42
C LYS A 651 -22.31 31.12 25.47
N PRO A 652 -23.31 30.50 24.80
CA PRO A 652 -23.05 29.52 23.74
C PRO A 652 -22.53 30.26 22.51
N LEU A 653 -21.41 29.78 21.95
CA LEU A 653 -20.82 30.37 20.74
C LEU A 653 -21.35 29.71 19.45
N ARG A 654 -21.80 28.44 19.54
CA ARG A 654 -22.45 27.69 18.46
C ARG A 654 -23.74 27.01 18.95
N THR A 655 -24.60 26.65 18.01
CA THR A 655 -25.86 25.89 18.24
C THR A 655 -25.97 24.76 17.21
N PRO A 656 -26.86 23.75 17.37
CA PRO A 656 -27.05 22.71 16.36
C PRO A 656 -27.39 23.24 14.95
N GLU A 657 -28.02 24.41 14.89
CA GLU A 657 -28.42 25.11 13.66
C GLU A 657 -27.30 26.02 13.12
N HIS A 658 -26.34 26.40 13.98
CA HIS A 658 -25.23 27.32 13.68
C HIS A 658 -23.90 26.77 14.24
N LEU A 659 -23.43 25.64 13.70
CA LEU A 659 -22.19 24.97 14.15
C LEU A 659 -20.95 25.86 13.96
N ALA A 660 -20.93 26.64 12.87
CA ALA A 660 -19.85 27.57 12.53
C ALA A 660 -19.83 28.89 13.34
N GLY A 661 -20.73 29.04 14.31
CA GLY A 661 -20.87 30.26 15.13
C GLY A 661 -22.24 30.89 14.98
N VAL A 662 -22.82 31.38 16.08
CA VAL A 662 -24.09 32.14 16.06
C VAL A 662 -23.88 33.54 15.46
N PRO A 663 -24.92 34.18 14.89
CA PRO A 663 -24.81 35.58 14.46
C PRO A 663 -24.46 36.52 15.62
N GLY A 664 -23.49 37.42 15.42
CA GLY A 664 -23.10 38.44 16.42
C GLY A 664 -22.05 38.00 17.45
N LEU A 665 -21.11 37.14 17.07
CA LEU A 665 -19.88 36.88 17.84
C LEU A 665 -18.86 38.03 17.69
N SER A 666 -17.99 38.21 18.68
CA SER A 666 -16.75 38.98 18.52
C SER A 666 -15.67 38.17 17.79
N SER A 667 -14.64 38.81 17.24
CA SER A 667 -13.51 38.11 16.60
C SER A 667 -12.91 37.03 17.51
N SER A 668 -12.64 37.37 18.77
CA SER A 668 -12.13 36.47 19.81
C SER A 668 -13.10 35.35 20.25
N GLU A 669 -14.38 35.44 19.90
CA GLU A 669 -15.33 34.33 20.05
C GLU A 669 -15.35 33.45 18.80
N GLN A 670 -15.26 34.05 17.60
CA GLN A 670 -15.16 33.32 16.33
C GLN A 670 -13.85 32.54 16.22
N GLU A 671 -12.71 33.14 16.56
CA GLU A 671 -11.39 32.48 16.65
C GLU A 671 -11.44 31.20 17.50
N ARG A 672 -12.21 31.21 18.60
CA ARG A 672 -12.41 30.04 19.47
C ARG A 672 -13.34 28.98 18.87
N VAL A 673 -14.33 29.39 18.08
CA VAL A 673 -15.18 28.48 17.31
C VAL A 673 -14.37 27.82 16.20
N ASP A 674 -13.54 28.58 15.49
CA ASP A 674 -12.74 28.11 14.37
C ASP A 674 -11.60 27.20 14.85
N ALA A 675 -10.82 27.60 15.87
CA ALA A 675 -9.81 26.73 16.48
C ALA A 675 -10.40 25.43 17.03
N SER A 676 -11.59 25.48 17.64
CA SER A 676 -12.32 24.29 18.08
C SER A 676 -12.77 23.38 16.93
N ARG A 677 -13.00 23.92 15.72
CA ARG A 677 -13.27 23.14 14.52
C ARG A 677 -11.99 22.51 13.99
N THR A 678 -10.93 23.31 13.79
CA THR A 678 -9.65 22.84 13.24
C THR A 678 -9.05 21.69 14.07
N LEU A 679 -9.12 21.76 15.40
CA LEU A 679 -8.71 20.65 16.29
C LEU A 679 -9.50 19.36 16.03
N MET A 680 -10.83 19.47 15.83
CA MET A 680 -11.71 18.34 15.55
C MET A 680 -11.47 17.76 14.15
N GLU A 681 -11.29 18.62 13.14
CA GLU A 681 -11.03 18.22 11.75
C GLU A 681 -9.67 17.51 11.63
N ARG A 682 -8.60 18.07 12.20
CA ARG A 682 -7.26 17.44 12.23
C ARG A 682 -7.27 16.09 12.95
N ALA A 683 -8.00 15.97 14.06
CA ALA A 683 -8.17 14.70 14.74
C ALA A 683 -8.92 13.67 13.86
N VAL A 684 -10.03 14.07 13.24
CA VAL A 684 -10.79 13.24 12.30
C VAL A 684 -9.94 12.80 11.11
N GLU A 685 -9.08 13.67 10.57
CA GLU A 685 -8.14 13.32 9.50
C GLU A 685 -7.08 12.30 9.93
N ILE A 686 -6.54 12.42 11.15
CA ILE A 686 -5.61 11.42 11.72
C ILE A 686 -6.29 10.07 11.93
N LEU A 687 -7.50 10.03 12.50
CA LEU A 687 -8.25 8.77 12.67
C LEU A 687 -8.58 8.12 11.30
N HIS A 688 -8.95 8.94 10.31
CA HIS A 688 -9.22 8.51 8.93
C HIS A 688 -7.96 8.03 8.20
N ALA A 689 -6.80 8.64 8.46
CA ALA A 689 -5.50 8.22 7.92
C ALA A 689 -5.07 6.87 8.52
N THR A 690 -5.19 6.71 9.84
CA THR A 690 -4.94 5.44 10.56
C THR A 690 -5.82 4.32 10.01
N TYR A 691 -7.12 4.60 9.82
CA TYR A 691 -8.06 3.63 9.23
C TYR A 691 -7.69 3.24 7.79
N LYS A 692 -7.28 4.20 6.96
CA LYS A 692 -6.78 3.94 5.60
C LYS A 692 -5.45 3.20 5.56
N ALA A 693 -4.66 3.27 6.62
CA ALA A 693 -3.42 2.53 6.84
C ALA A 693 -3.65 1.22 7.63
N GLY A 694 -4.87 0.68 7.61
CA GLY A 694 -5.18 -0.66 8.11
C GLY A 694 -5.36 -0.77 9.62
N GLY A 695 -5.15 0.32 10.37
CA GLY A 695 -5.43 0.39 11.80
C GLY A 695 -6.91 0.64 12.11
N HIS A 696 -7.25 0.61 13.39
CA HIS A 696 -8.56 0.97 13.89
C HIS A 696 -8.58 2.39 14.48
N PHE A 697 -9.78 2.88 14.81
CA PHE A 697 -9.91 4.12 15.59
C PHE A 697 -11.05 4.07 16.59
N SER A 698 -11.02 4.99 17.55
CA SER A 698 -12.23 5.46 18.22
C SER A 698 -12.20 6.97 18.44
N LEU A 699 -13.36 7.60 18.34
CA LEU A 699 -13.61 9.02 18.58
C LEU A 699 -14.61 9.14 19.72
N GLU A 700 -14.27 9.90 20.76
CA GLU A 700 -15.11 10.15 21.93
C GLU A 700 -15.65 11.58 21.94
N ASN A 701 -16.93 11.71 22.30
CA ASN A 701 -17.49 12.94 22.85
C ASN A 701 -18.76 12.61 23.66
N PRO A 702 -19.24 13.50 24.56
CA PRO A 702 -20.53 13.32 25.23
C PRO A 702 -21.65 12.96 24.24
N ALA A 703 -22.55 12.05 24.61
CA ALA A 703 -23.52 11.46 23.68
C ALA A 703 -24.53 12.48 23.10
N ASN A 704 -24.62 13.67 23.69
CA ASN A 704 -25.42 14.79 23.21
C ASN A 704 -24.58 15.94 22.61
N SER A 705 -23.29 15.73 22.32
CA SER A 705 -22.39 16.75 21.77
C SER A 705 -22.81 17.20 20.37
N MET A 706 -22.58 18.48 20.05
CA MET A 706 -22.78 19.02 18.71
C MET A 706 -21.70 18.54 17.71
N LEU A 707 -20.60 17.93 18.20
CA LEU A 707 -19.54 17.34 17.37
C LEU A 707 -20.10 16.26 16.41
N TRP A 708 -21.09 15.48 16.86
CA TRP A 708 -21.76 14.45 16.04
C TRP A 708 -22.60 15.00 14.87
N LEU A 709 -22.74 16.32 14.77
CA LEU A 709 -23.44 17.01 13.68
C LEU A 709 -22.49 17.55 12.60
N GLU A 710 -21.19 17.69 12.90
CA GLU A 710 -20.20 18.24 11.94
C GLU A 710 -19.97 17.28 10.77
N GLU A 711 -19.82 17.83 9.56
CA GLU A 711 -19.78 17.04 8.32
C GLU A 711 -18.58 16.10 8.27
N ALA A 712 -17.39 16.56 8.70
CA ALA A 712 -16.17 15.75 8.75
C ALA A 712 -16.36 14.46 9.57
N VAL A 713 -16.96 14.59 10.76
CA VAL A 713 -17.28 13.43 11.64
C VAL A 713 -18.26 12.50 10.93
N ARG A 714 -19.37 13.01 10.40
CA ARG A 714 -20.40 12.20 9.73
C ARG A 714 -19.83 11.45 8.52
N LEU A 715 -18.93 12.07 7.75
CA LEU A 715 -18.23 11.46 6.64
C LEU A 715 -17.23 10.38 7.09
N LEU A 716 -16.54 10.54 8.22
CA LEU A 716 -15.70 9.48 8.79
C LEU A 716 -16.55 8.26 9.18
N LEU A 717 -17.65 8.47 9.92
CA LEU A 717 -18.53 7.38 10.35
C LEU A 717 -19.10 6.58 9.16
N GLN A 718 -19.51 7.29 8.10
CA GLN A 718 -20.00 6.67 6.86
C GLN A 718 -18.91 5.91 6.10
N LYS A 719 -17.69 6.47 5.96
CA LYS A 719 -16.57 5.83 5.24
C LYS A 719 -16.02 4.61 5.95
N ALA A 720 -16.07 4.59 7.29
CA ALA A 720 -15.59 3.49 8.11
C ALA A 720 -16.67 2.48 8.50
N ASN A 721 -17.95 2.74 8.20
CA ASN A 721 -19.10 2.00 8.72
C ASN A 721 -18.99 1.79 10.25
N ALA A 722 -18.66 2.88 10.97
CA ALA A 722 -18.29 2.83 12.37
C ALA A 722 -19.50 2.63 13.30
N ASP A 723 -19.36 1.75 14.30
CA ASP A 723 -20.34 1.60 15.37
C ASP A 723 -20.29 2.81 16.31
N VAL A 724 -21.44 3.24 16.82
CA VAL A 724 -21.53 4.34 17.82
C VAL A 724 -22.11 3.81 19.12
N LEU A 725 -21.27 3.80 20.16
CA LEU A 725 -21.50 3.11 21.42
C LEU A 725 -21.84 4.10 22.52
N VAL A 726 -22.99 3.97 23.17
CA VAL A 726 -23.39 4.84 24.29
C VAL A 726 -22.96 4.20 25.62
N VAL A 727 -22.30 5.00 26.46
CA VAL A 727 -21.68 4.55 27.71
C VAL A 727 -22.12 5.46 28.86
N ALA A 728 -22.91 4.94 29.80
CA ALA A 728 -23.38 5.66 30.97
C ALA A 728 -22.36 5.61 32.13
N ALA A 729 -22.10 6.75 32.77
CA ALA A 729 -21.07 6.88 33.81
C ALA A 729 -21.33 6.01 35.06
N CYS A 730 -22.60 5.83 35.43
CA CYS A 730 -23.00 4.98 36.55
C CYS A 730 -22.59 3.50 36.35
N ALA A 731 -22.59 3.01 35.11
CA ALA A 731 -22.19 1.63 34.79
C ALA A 731 -20.68 1.35 34.95
N TYR A 732 -19.89 2.40 35.20
CA TYR A 732 -18.44 2.34 35.47
C TYR A 732 -18.07 2.93 36.85
N GLY A 733 -19.05 3.15 37.73
CA GLY A 733 -18.85 3.52 39.13
C GLY A 733 -18.91 5.00 39.45
N TRP A 734 -19.38 5.86 38.53
CA TRP A 734 -19.58 7.29 38.77
C TRP A 734 -21.07 7.64 38.91
N ASP A 735 -21.50 8.08 40.09
CA ASP A 735 -22.87 8.54 40.39
C ASP A 735 -23.16 9.94 39.80
N ILE A 736 -23.16 10.03 38.48
CA ILE A 736 -23.45 11.26 37.73
C ILE A 736 -24.35 11.00 36.53
N SER A 737 -25.20 11.97 36.20
CA SER A 737 -26.01 11.97 34.99
C SER A 737 -25.16 12.37 33.76
N LYS A 738 -24.21 11.51 33.36
CA LYS A 738 -23.37 11.65 32.16
C LYS A 738 -23.42 10.39 31.28
N ARG A 739 -23.46 10.61 29.97
CA ARG A 739 -23.32 9.58 28.93
C ARG A 739 -22.25 10.03 27.93
N TRP A 740 -21.23 9.20 27.72
CA TRP A 740 -20.27 9.35 26.61
C TRP A 740 -20.78 8.61 25.38
N ALA A 741 -20.30 8.99 24.19
CA ALA A 741 -20.45 8.20 22.98
C ALA A 741 -19.07 7.93 22.37
N PHE A 742 -18.78 6.67 22.08
CA PHE A 742 -17.56 6.23 21.40
C PHE A 742 -17.93 5.75 20.00
N ALA A 743 -17.48 6.45 18.97
CA ALA A 743 -17.63 6.02 17.58
C ALA A 743 -16.36 5.29 17.13
N THR A 744 -16.45 4.06 16.61
CA THR A 744 -15.27 3.21 16.40
C THR A 744 -15.41 2.25 15.21
N SER A 745 -14.28 1.96 14.55
CA SER A 745 -14.19 0.94 13.50
C SER A 745 -13.87 -0.46 14.01
N PHE A 746 -13.73 -0.68 15.33
CA PHE A 746 -13.47 -2.00 15.90
C PHE A 746 -14.67 -2.55 16.66
N ARG A 747 -15.28 -3.62 16.13
CA ARG A 747 -16.59 -4.11 16.58
C ARG A 747 -16.60 -4.65 18.01
N ASP A 748 -15.50 -5.21 18.48
CA ASP A 748 -15.41 -5.76 19.84
C ASP A 748 -15.46 -4.69 20.94
N MET A 749 -15.26 -3.42 20.59
CA MET A 749 -15.52 -2.29 21.48
C MET A 749 -16.98 -2.20 21.94
N GLN A 750 -17.93 -2.84 21.23
CA GLN A 750 -19.34 -2.92 21.64
C GLN A 750 -19.52 -3.42 23.08
N ARG A 751 -18.56 -4.20 23.62
CA ARG A 751 -18.49 -4.64 25.02
C ARG A 751 -18.50 -3.48 26.05
N LEU A 752 -18.16 -2.26 25.63
CA LEU A 752 -18.22 -1.05 26.46
C LEU A 752 -19.63 -0.48 26.63
N ALA A 753 -20.53 -0.75 25.68
CA ALA A 753 -21.85 -0.14 25.63
C ALA A 753 -22.71 -0.58 26.82
N LYS A 754 -23.11 0.38 27.66
CA LYS A 754 -23.94 0.16 28.85
C LYS A 754 -24.80 1.39 29.07
N ASP A 755 -26.12 1.21 29.12
CA ASP A 755 -27.03 2.28 29.52
C ASP A 755 -27.34 2.22 31.03
N CYS A 756 -27.89 3.32 31.56
CA CYS A 756 -28.37 3.45 32.92
C CYS A 756 -29.72 2.72 33.10
N SER A 757 -29.78 1.80 34.05
CA SER A 757 -31.00 1.08 34.45
C SER A 757 -31.73 1.71 35.65
N HIS A 758 -31.20 2.80 36.21
CA HIS A 758 -31.82 3.50 37.34
C HIS A 758 -32.93 4.46 36.88
N ALA A 759 -33.85 4.79 37.79
CA ALA A 759 -34.96 5.70 37.52
C ALA A 759 -34.48 7.13 37.21
N GLU A 760 -35.27 7.89 36.46
CA GLU A 760 -34.97 9.29 36.15
C GLU A 760 -34.81 10.13 37.44
N GLY A 761 -33.76 10.96 37.49
CA GLY A 761 -33.40 11.73 38.69
C GLY A 761 -32.56 10.97 39.74
N SER A 762 -32.27 9.67 39.58
CA SER A 762 -31.48 8.88 40.55
C SER A 762 -30.00 9.30 40.65
N HIS A 763 -29.49 10.07 39.70
CA HIS A 763 -28.07 10.44 39.60
C HIS A 763 -27.86 11.95 39.69
N ARG A 764 -26.71 12.36 40.23
CA ARG A 764 -26.36 13.76 40.43
C ARG A 764 -26.30 14.52 39.09
N PRO A 765 -27.03 15.64 38.94
CA PRO A 765 -26.90 16.48 37.75
C PRO A 765 -25.56 17.22 37.78
N VAL A 766 -24.86 17.25 36.64
CA VAL A 766 -23.55 17.92 36.51
C VAL A 766 -23.62 19.21 35.68
N ALA A 767 -24.69 19.37 34.89
CA ALA A 767 -24.90 20.58 34.09
C ALA A 767 -25.31 21.76 34.98
N GLY A 768 -24.65 22.90 34.81
CA GLY A 768 -24.93 24.14 35.56
C GLY A 768 -24.42 24.18 37.01
N VAL A 769 -24.05 23.04 37.59
CA VAL A 769 -23.49 22.96 38.95
C VAL A 769 -22.06 23.53 38.98
N ARG A 770 -21.78 24.33 40.01
CA ARG A 770 -20.44 24.86 40.30
C ARG A 770 -19.79 24.08 41.44
N ASP A 771 -18.46 24.02 41.39
CA ASP A 771 -17.64 23.51 42.48
C ASP A 771 -17.21 24.62 43.46
N GLU A 772 -16.54 24.23 44.54
CA GLU A 772 -16.08 25.13 45.62
C GLU A 772 -15.01 26.13 45.17
N SER A 773 -14.33 25.88 44.04
CA SER A 773 -13.40 26.83 43.41
C SER A 773 -14.09 27.84 42.48
N GLY A 774 -15.42 27.71 42.29
CA GLY A 774 -16.21 28.50 41.37
C GLY A 774 -16.18 28.00 39.92
N GLY A 775 -15.45 26.92 39.63
CA GLY A 775 -15.47 26.18 38.37
C GLY A 775 -16.81 25.49 38.12
N TYR A 776 -16.98 24.88 36.95
CA TYR A 776 -18.16 24.05 36.67
C TYR A 776 -17.83 22.57 36.90
N ALA A 777 -18.64 21.87 37.70
CA ALA A 777 -18.44 20.46 38.04
C ALA A 777 -18.33 19.55 36.80
N SER A 778 -18.92 19.97 35.66
CA SER A 778 -18.80 19.26 34.38
C SER A 778 -17.36 19.12 33.90
N GLN A 779 -16.46 20.07 34.21
CA GLN A 779 -15.04 19.99 33.84
C GLN A 779 -14.32 18.87 34.59
N GLN A 780 -14.64 18.64 35.87
CA GLN A 780 -14.03 17.58 36.68
C GLN A 780 -14.39 16.17 36.16
N THR A 781 -15.47 16.03 35.38
CA THR A 781 -15.86 14.76 34.75
C THR A 781 -15.18 14.47 33.42
N SER A 782 -14.23 15.30 32.97
CA SER A 782 -13.67 15.21 31.60
C SER A 782 -12.80 13.97 31.40
N GLU A 783 -12.08 13.54 32.44
CA GLU A 783 -11.23 12.35 32.42
C GLU A 783 -12.07 11.06 32.51
N PHE A 784 -11.53 9.94 32.04
CA PHE A 784 -12.20 8.63 32.15
C PHE A 784 -11.97 8.00 33.54
N PRO A 785 -12.99 7.39 34.18
CA PRO A 785 -12.76 6.56 35.36
C PRO A 785 -11.91 5.34 35.01
N ALA A 786 -11.01 4.92 35.91
CA ALA A 786 -10.10 3.80 35.69
C ALA A 786 -10.81 2.53 35.17
N LYS A 787 -11.96 2.18 35.74
CA LYS A 787 -12.80 1.03 35.29
C LYS A 787 -13.27 1.10 33.83
N LEU A 788 -13.38 2.30 33.25
CA LEU A 788 -13.69 2.48 31.83
C LEU A 788 -12.43 2.37 30.98
N ALA A 789 -11.28 2.85 31.46
CA ALA A 789 -10.00 2.67 30.78
C ALA A 789 -9.56 1.18 30.77
N GLU A 790 -9.66 0.49 31.90
CA GLU A 790 -9.46 -0.97 32.03
C GLU A 790 -10.35 -1.75 31.04
N ALA A 791 -11.64 -1.40 30.96
CA ALA A 791 -12.58 -2.03 30.05
C ALA A 791 -12.27 -1.70 28.57
N TYR A 792 -11.87 -0.46 28.27
CA TYR A 792 -11.46 -0.03 26.94
C TYR A 792 -10.26 -0.83 26.46
N VAL A 793 -9.20 -0.91 27.29
CA VAL A 793 -8.01 -1.70 26.99
C VAL A 793 -8.37 -3.18 26.85
N SER A 794 -9.16 -3.75 27.75
CA SER A 794 -9.61 -5.15 27.65
C SER A 794 -10.43 -5.45 26.39
N ALA A 795 -11.14 -4.47 25.82
CA ALA A 795 -11.86 -4.62 24.56
C ALA A 795 -10.94 -4.44 23.33
N ALA A 796 -9.96 -3.54 23.40
CA ALA A 796 -9.04 -3.22 22.31
C ALA A 796 -7.79 -4.14 22.23
N LEU A 797 -7.42 -4.81 23.33
CA LEU A 797 -6.20 -5.63 23.44
C LEU A 797 -6.02 -6.69 22.33
N PRO A 798 -7.06 -7.34 21.78
CA PRO A 798 -6.91 -8.28 20.66
C PRO A 798 -6.32 -7.69 19.37
N LEU A 799 -6.20 -6.36 19.26
CA LEU A 799 -5.51 -5.70 18.16
C LEU A 799 -3.97 -5.70 18.30
N PHE A 800 -3.45 -5.91 19.51
CA PHE A 800 -2.05 -5.63 19.86
C PHE A 800 -1.25 -6.89 20.21
N SER A 801 0.06 -6.82 19.97
CA SER A 801 1.04 -7.78 20.48
C SER A 801 1.63 -7.25 21.78
N THR A 802 1.30 -7.89 22.91
CA THR A 802 1.79 -7.48 24.24
C THR A 802 3.26 -7.82 24.42
N CYS A 803 4.05 -6.90 25.00
CA CYS A 803 5.45 -7.13 25.36
C CYS A 803 5.74 -6.75 26.83
N GLU A 804 6.78 -7.34 27.42
CA GLU A 804 7.17 -7.12 28.83
C GLU A 804 7.69 -5.70 29.11
N ASN A 805 8.17 -5.00 28.07
CA ASN A 805 8.80 -3.69 28.16
C ASN A 805 8.24 -2.78 27.05
N PRO A 806 6.99 -2.27 27.20
CA PRO A 806 6.38 -1.35 26.25
C PRO A 806 7.02 0.04 26.32
N LEU A 807 6.87 0.79 25.23
CA LEU A 807 7.49 2.11 25.07
C LEU A 807 6.45 3.23 25.19
N ASP A 808 6.69 4.17 26.09
CA ASP A 808 5.98 5.47 26.16
C ASP A 808 6.73 6.46 25.26
N VAL A 809 6.32 6.49 23.99
CA VAL A 809 7.04 7.21 22.93
C VAL A 809 6.78 8.71 23.02
N GLN A 810 7.85 9.50 22.99
CA GLN A 810 7.79 10.95 23.02
C GLN A 810 7.62 11.53 21.61
N LEU A 811 6.93 12.67 21.46
CA LEU A 811 6.64 13.27 20.16
C LEU A 811 7.93 13.58 19.35
N SER A 812 8.99 14.00 20.02
CA SER A 812 10.32 14.22 19.43
C SER A 812 10.93 12.99 18.75
N GLN A 813 10.52 11.78 19.15
CA GLN A 813 11.00 10.51 18.58
C GLN A 813 10.17 10.03 17.38
N LEU A 814 9.06 10.70 17.04
CA LEU A 814 8.11 10.27 16.01
C LEU A 814 8.77 9.96 14.66
N TYR A 815 9.75 10.78 14.22
CA TYR A 815 10.47 10.56 12.96
C TYR A 815 11.32 9.27 12.93
N GLN A 816 11.61 8.66 14.09
CA GLN A 816 12.25 7.34 14.16
C GLN A 816 11.25 6.22 13.80
N LEU A 817 9.98 6.38 14.21
CA LEU A 817 8.90 5.41 13.96
C LEU A 817 8.56 5.27 12.47
N ILE A 818 8.61 6.38 11.73
CA ILE A 818 8.26 6.40 10.30
C ILE A 818 9.21 5.45 9.54
N PRO A 819 8.70 4.40 8.86
CA PRO A 819 9.52 3.52 8.04
C PRO A 819 10.11 4.31 6.87
N ALA A 820 11.44 4.46 6.85
CA ALA A 820 12.11 5.02 5.68
C ALA A 820 12.07 3.97 4.57
N LYS A 821 11.33 4.32 3.51
CA LYS A 821 11.24 3.54 2.29
C LYS A 821 12.49 3.79 1.44
N GLY A 822 13.14 2.72 0.99
CA GLY A 822 14.13 2.77 -0.07
C GLY A 822 13.55 3.34 -1.36
N ARG A 823 14.42 3.77 -2.27
CA ARG A 823 14.04 4.49 -3.51
C ARG A 823 13.15 3.68 -4.47
N PHE A 824 13.09 2.37 -4.28
CA PHE A 824 12.27 1.42 -5.05
C PHE A 824 11.29 0.63 -4.15
N ASP A 825 11.24 0.94 -2.85
CA ASP A 825 10.29 0.33 -1.93
C ASP A 825 8.90 0.88 -2.22
N MET A 826 7.95 -0.02 -2.44
CA MET A 826 6.64 0.34 -2.96
C MET A 826 5.76 1.07 -1.92
N PRO A 827 4.72 1.79 -2.37
CA PRO A 827 3.64 2.27 -1.50
C PRO A 827 3.08 1.13 -0.63
N PHE A 828 2.55 1.46 0.55
CA PHE A 828 1.77 0.47 1.29
C PHE A 828 0.41 0.40 0.61
N ALA A 829 0.24 -0.58 -0.27
CA ALA A 829 -1.04 -0.89 -0.87
C ALA A 829 -1.91 -1.60 0.17
N HIS A 830 -3.15 -1.15 0.35
CA HIS A 830 -4.16 -1.81 1.17
C HIS A 830 -5.39 -2.08 0.30
N GLN A 831 -6.05 -3.20 0.53
CA GLN A 831 -7.24 -3.57 -0.26
C GLN A 831 -8.32 -2.51 -0.06
N ASP A 832 -8.85 -1.98 -1.16
CA ASP A 832 -9.79 -0.85 -1.18
C ASP A 832 -11.24 -1.23 -0.80
N GLY A 833 -11.45 -2.47 -0.34
CA GLY A 833 -12.76 -3.06 -0.06
C GLY A 833 -13.40 -3.77 -1.25
N ALA A 834 -12.91 -3.60 -2.49
CA ALA A 834 -13.40 -4.34 -3.67
C ALA A 834 -12.74 -5.73 -3.86
N GLY A 835 -12.01 -6.21 -2.84
CA GLY A 835 -11.55 -7.59 -2.70
C GLY A 835 -10.05 -7.81 -2.91
N ILE A 836 -9.60 -9.05 -2.76
CA ILE A 836 -8.17 -9.49 -2.80
C ILE A 836 -7.39 -9.15 -4.08
N TYR A 837 -8.07 -8.72 -5.15
CA TYR A 837 -7.47 -8.28 -6.42
C TYR A 837 -7.56 -6.77 -6.65
N SER A 838 -8.26 -6.02 -5.80
CA SER A 838 -8.40 -4.57 -5.90
C SER A 838 -7.48 -3.89 -4.88
N VAL A 839 -6.28 -3.59 -5.36
CA VAL A 839 -5.31 -2.70 -4.71
C VAL A 839 -5.37 -1.35 -5.42
N PRO A 840 -5.54 -0.23 -4.70
CA PRO A 840 -5.64 1.11 -5.28
C PRO A 840 -4.29 1.59 -5.84
N ASP A 841 -3.19 0.90 -5.49
CA ASP A 841 -1.91 1.04 -6.16
C ASP A 841 -1.77 0.00 -7.29
N TRP A 842 -1.97 0.46 -8.52
CA TRP A 842 -1.71 -0.28 -9.77
C TRP A 842 -0.24 -0.70 -9.93
N SER A 843 0.67 -0.20 -9.08
CA SER A 843 2.07 -0.65 -9.03
C SER A 843 2.23 -2.00 -8.32
N PHE A 844 1.19 -2.53 -7.65
CA PHE A 844 1.23 -3.77 -6.90
C PHE A 844 0.69 -4.97 -7.71
N PRO A 845 1.49 -6.03 -7.97
CA PRO A 845 0.99 -7.27 -8.58
C PRO A 845 0.16 -8.07 -7.56
N PRO A 846 -0.96 -8.73 -7.95
CA PRO A 846 -1.71 -9.58 -7.03
C PRO A 846 -0.85 -10.63 -6.32
N ASN A 847 -1.15 -10.91 -5.05
CA ASN A 847 -0.39 -11.87 -4.23
C ASN A 847 -0.20 -13.22 -4.96
N GLY A 848 1.06 -13.69 -5.04
CA GLY A 848 1.43 -14.90 -5.77
C GLY A 848 1.68 -14.72 -7.27
N THR A 849 1.58 -13.50 -7.81
CA THR A 849 1.93 -13.20 -9.22
C THR A 849 3.25 -12.46 -9.34
N VAL A 850 3.97 -12.68 -10.45
CA VAL A 850 5.29 -12.08 -10.71
C VAL A 850 5.12 -10.72 -11.39
N ASP A 851 5.75 -9.66 -10.86
CA ASP A 851 5.80 -8.36 -11.52
C ASP A 851 6.66 -8.41 -12.79
N ARG A 852 6.01 -8.68 -13.93
CA ARG A 852 6.65 -8.66 -15.24
C ARG A 852 7.11 -7.27 -15.69
N LEU A 853 6.63 -6.19 -15.06
CA LEU A 853 6.95 -4.81 -15.44
C LEU A 853 7.98 -4.16 -14.51
N GLN A 854 8.48 -4.85 -13.48
CA GLN A 854 9.39 -4.31 -12.47
C GLN A 854 10.59 -3.56 -13.08
N GLN A 855 11.25 -4.19 -14.06
CA GLN A 855 12.40 -3.62 -14.77
C GLN A 855 12.04 -2.30 -15.49
N VAL A 856 10.88 -2.26 -16.16
CA VAL A 856 10.37 -1.06 -16.83
C VAL A 856 10.03 0.03 -15.82
N ARG A 857 9.36 -0.32 -14.71
CA ARG A 857 9.04 0.62 -13.62
C ARG A 857 10.31 1.23 -13.03
N HIS A 858 11.33 0.43 -12.75
CA HIS A 858 12.60 0.87 -12.18
C HIS A 858 13.36 1.78 -13.15
N ALA A 859 13.51 1.36 -14.42
CA ALA A 859 14.22 2.14 -15.44
C ALA A 859 13.54 3.49 -15.73
N LEU A 860 12.21 3.52 -15.88
CA LEU A 860 11.47 4.78 -16.06
C LEU A 860 11.58 5.69 -14.83
N THR A 861 11.45 5.13 -13.63
CA THR A 861 11.59 5.89 -12.37
C THR A 861 12.97 6.51 -12.25
N GLN A 862 14.03 5.73 -12.53
CA GLN A 862 15.40 6.24 -12.57
C GLN A 862 15.53 7.38 -13.59
N LYS A 863 15.03 7.19 -14.82
CA LYS A 863 15.10 8.20 -15.89
C LYS A 863 14.38 9.50 -15.53
N LEU A 864 13.21 9.41 -14.90
CA LEU A 864 12.45 10.56 -14.41
C LEU A 864 13.18 11.33 -13.30
N PHE A 865 13.91 10.62 -12.43
CA PHE A 865 14.78 11.27 -11.44
C PHE A 865 16.03 11.92 -12.07
N GLU A 866 16.71 11.25 -13.01
CA GLU A 866 17.84 11.82 -13.77
C GLU A 866 17.46 13.14 -14.45
N LEU A 867 16.27 13.17 -15.08
CA LEU A 867 15.72 14.34 -15.75
C LEU A 867 15.12 15.39 -14.79
N LYS A 868 15.16 15.16 -13.47
CA LYS A 868 14.54 15.98 -12.40
C LYS A 868 13.05 16.27 -12.64
N ALA A 869 12.32 15.31 -13.22
CA ALA A 869 10.96 15.48 -13.69
C ALA A 869 9.95 15.99 -12.63
N PRO A 870 10.00 15.59 -11.35
CA PRO A 870 9.07 16.13 -10.33
C PRO A 870 9.26 17.62 -10.07
N ILE A 871 10.50 18.11 -10.10
CA ILE A 871 10.82 19.53 -9.92
C ILE A 871 10.34 20.32 -11.13
N ARG A 872 10.70 19.87 -12.34
CA ARG A 872 10.24 20.46 -13.60
C ARG A 872 8.72 20.49 -13.70
N LEU A 873 8.02 19.43 -13.28
CA LEU A 873 6.55 19.40 -13.27
C LEU A 873 5.98 20.46 -12.33
N ARG A 874 6.53 20.62 -11.11
CA ARG A 874 6.09 21.64 -10.17
C ARG A 874 6.31 23.06 -10.73
N GLU A 875 7.48 23.32 -11.29
CA GLU A 875 7.83 24.60 -11.92
C GLU A 875 6.93 24.90 -13.13
N HIS A 876 6.66 23.88 -13.97
CA HIS A 876 5.83 23.96 -15.16
C HIS A 876 4.35 24.25 -14.84
N VAL A 877 3.79 23.62 -13.80
CA VAL A 877 2.44 23.90 -13.28
C VAL A 877 2.35 25.30 -12.66
N LEU A 878 3.35 25.71 -11.87
CA LEU A 878 3.43 27.05 -11.29
C LEU A 878 3.53 28.14 -12.38
N ALA A 879 4.30 27.88 -13.44
CA ALA A 879 4.46 28.77 -14.58
C ALA A 879 3.28 28.74 -15.58
N LYS A 880 2.33 27.81 -15.44
CA LYS A 880 1.17 27.61 -16.34
C LYS A 880 1.58 27.55 -17.82
N SER A 881 2.61 26.78 -18.13
CA SER A 881 3.20 26.74 -19.48
C SER A 881 2.50 25.72 -20.38
N ASP A 882 2.15 26.11 -21.61
CA ASP A 882 1.53 25.22 -22.62
C ASP A 882 2.52 24.32 -23.38
N SER A 883 3.81 24.35 -23.03
CA SER A 883 4.85 23.53 -23.66
C SER A 883 4.80 22.07 -23.20
N PRO A 884 5.26 21.08 -23.97
CA PRO A 884 5.40 19.73 -23.45
C PRO A 884 6.54 19.68 -22.40
N LEU A 885 6.25 19.09 -21.23
CA LEU A 885 7.22 18.96 -20.12
C LEU A 885 8.51 18.23 -20.50
N PHE A 886 8.41 17.31 -21.47
CA PHE A 886 9.51 16.52 -22.02
C PHE A 886 9.69 16.83 -23.51
N SER A 887 10.93 16.89 -23.95
CA SER A 887 11.32 16.97 -25.36
C SER A 887 11.19 15.62 -26.07
N GLU A 888 11.09 15.62 -27.41
CA GLU A 888 11.05 14.39 -28.22
C GLU A 888 12.24 13.44 -27.94
N GLY A 889 13.43 13.98 -27.67
CA GLY A 889 14.60 13.15 -27.32
C GLY A 889 14.48 12.47 -25.95
N GLU A 890 13.83 13.11 -24.97
CA GLU A 890 13.51 12.48 -23.69
C GLU A 890 12.41 11.42 -23.85
N ILE A 891 11.39 11.71 -24.67
CA ILE A 891 10.31 10.78 -25.02
C ILE A 891 10.85 9.53 -25.72
N GLU A 892 11.78 9.69 -26.66
CA GLU A 892 12.43 8.56 -27.33
C GLU A 892 13.29 7.74 -26.35
N SER A 893 13.94 8.39 -25.36
CA SER A 893 14.64 7.67 -24.30
C SER A 893 13.71 6.83 -23.41
N PHE A 894 12.45 7.23 -23.25
CA PHE A 894 11.42 6.40 -22.59
C PHE A 894 10.93 5.28 -23.51
N ARG A 895 10.75 5.53 -24.82
CA ARG A 895 10.40 4.49 -25.81
C ARG A 895 11.46 3.39 -25.90
N ALA A 896 12.74 3.74 -25.81
CA ALA A 896 13.85 2.78 -25.79
C ALA A 896 13.67 1.73 -24.66
N ILE A 897 13.38 2.17 -23.43
CA ILE A 897 13.16 1.29 -22.27
C ILE A 897 12.02 0.28 -22.53
N PHE A 898 10.89 0.74 -23.07
CA PHE A 898 9.78 -0.15 -23.45
C PHE A 898 10.16 -1.09 -24.61
N SER A 899 10.96 -0.62 -25.56
CA SER A 899 11.39 -1.40 -26.73
C SER A 899 12.34 -2.52 -26.33
N GLU A 900 13.36 -2.23 -25.54
CA GLU A 900 14.33 -3.21 -25.01
C GLU A 900 13.61 -4.29 -24.19
N PHE A 901 12.70 -3.90 -23.30
CA PHE A 901 11.90 -4.83 -22.52
C PHE A 901 11.00 -5.73 -23.38
N LEU A 902 10.28 -5.16 -24.35
CA LEU A 902 9.39 -5.93 -25.23
C LEU A 902 10.17 -6.85 -26.18
N VAL A 903 11.33 -6.42 -26.68
CA VAL A 903 12.25 -7.27 -27.46
C VAL A 903 12.74 -8.44 -26.61
N ALA A 904 13.21 -8.18 -25.38
CA ALA A 904 13.68 -9.21 -24.46
C ALA A 904 12.57 -10.20 -24.04
N THR A 905 11.32 -9.72 -23.91
CA THR A 905 10.18 -10.53 -23.46
C THR A 905 9.49 -11.31 -24.59
N THR A 906 9.53 -10.81 -25.83
CA THR A 906 8.77 -11.39 -26.97
C THR A 906 9.64 -11.93 -28.10
N GLY A 907 10.94 -11.63 -28.12
CA GLY A 907 11.86 -12.00 -29.20
C GLY A 907 11.60 -11.29 -30.54
N ARG A 908 10.79 -10.22 -30.56
CA ARG A 908 10.40 -9.48 -31.77
C ARG A 908 10.74 -7.99 -31.66
N PRO A 909 11.13 -7.33 -32.77
CA PRO A 909 11.27 -5.87 -32.80
C PRO A 909 9.93 -5.18 -32.55
N VAL A 910 9.98 -3.99 -31.95
CA VAL A 910 8.80 -3.16 -31.69
C VAL A 910 8.67 -2.08 -32.76
N ASP A 911 7.68 -2.23 -33.64
CA ASP A 911 7.29 -1.17 -34.56
C ASP A 911 6.45 -0.11 -33.82
N TRP A 912 7.03 1.07 -33.61
CA TRP A 912 6.29 2.24 -33.13
C TRP A 912 5.59 2.94 -34.31
N TRP A 913 4.29 3.21 -34.18
CA TRP A 913 3.57 3.97 -35.20
C TRP A 913 4.02 5.44 -35.23
N ASP A 914 4.48 5.89 -36.39
CA ASP A 914 5.06 7.20 -36.66
C ASP A 914 4.05 8.36 -36.74
N GLY A 915 2.74 8.05 -36.74
CA GLY A 915 1.67 9.02 -36.92
C GLY A 915 1.39 9.40 -38.38
N ALA A 916 2.16 8.90 -39.35
CA ALA A 916 2.09 9.25 -40.77
C ALA A 916 1.70 8.07 -41.67
N GLY A 917 2.09 6.84 -41.31
CA GLY A 917 1.66 5.63 -41.99
C GLY A 917 0.18 5.29 -41.75
N PRO A 918 -0.50 4.62 -42.70
CA PRO A 918 -1.87 4.17 -42.52
C PRO A 918 -1.93 3.15 -41.37
N LEU A 919 -2.78 3.44 -40.38
CA LEU A 919 -2.99 2.59 -39.22
C LEU A 919 -3.50 1.19 -39.64
N LEU A 920 -2.86 0.14 -39.09
CA LEU A 920 -3.22 -1.27 -39.31
C LEU A 920 -4.70 -1.54 -39.00
N ALA A 921 -5.26 -2.64 -39.52
CA ALA A 921 -6.71 -2.87 -39.57
C ALA A 921 -7.52 -2.59 -38.28
N PRO A 922 -7.07 -2.91 -37.05
CA PRO A 922 -7.81 -2.57 -35.81
C PRO A 922 -7.88 -1.06 -35.51
N TRP A 923 -7.06 -0.25 -36.17
CA TRP A 923 -6.73 1.11 -35.77
C TRP A 923 -7.18 2.20 -36.75
N ASN A 924 -7.49 1.84 -38.00
CA ASN A 924 -7.78 2.78 -39.09
C ASN A 924 -8.85 3.84 -38.68
N PRO A 925 -8.59 5.16 -38.83
CA PRO A 925 -9.50 6.23 -38.43
C PRO A 925 -10.89 6.20 -39.07
N ASP A 926 -11.04 5.64 -40.27
CA ASP A 926 -12.32 5.60 -40.99
C ASP A 926 -13.35 4.66 -40.32
N PHE A 927 -12.91 3.79 -39.40
CA PHE A 927 -13.77 2.95 -38.57
C PHE A 927 -14.11 3.58 -37.21
N ARG A 928 -13.68 4.83 -36.94
CA ARG A 928 -13.91 5.52 -35.66
C ARG A 928 -15.06 6.51 -35.76
N TYR A 929 -16.01 6.41 -34.82
CA TYR A 929 -17.07 7.41 -34.65
C TYR A 929 -16.47 8.75 -34.17
N ARG A 930 -16.80 9.85 -34.84
CA ARG A 930 -16.50 11.20 -34.34
C ARG A 930 -17.62 11.67 -33.42
N PHE A 931 -17.26 12.10 -32.22
CA PHE A 931 -18.15 12.77 -31.27
C PHE A 931 -17.52 14.11 -30.87
N THR A 932 -18.34 15.12 -30.58
CA THR A 932 -17.90 16.39 -30.00
C THR A 932 -17.96 16.32 -28.47
N VAL A 933 -17.37 17.31 -27.80
CA VAL A 933 -17.44 17.43 -26.33
C VAL A 933 -18.89 17.57 -25.84
N ALA A 934 -19.78 18.19 -26.63
CA ALA A 934 -21.21 18.26 -26.30
C ALA A 934 -21.88 16.88 -26.35
N ASP A 935 -21.61 16.10 -27.40
CA ASP A 935 -22.19 14.75 -27.58
C ASP A 935 -21.81 13.79 -26.44
N PHE A 936 -20.64 13.99 -25.82
CA PHE A 936 -20.19 13.22 -24.67
C PHE A 936 -21.03 13.47 -23.40
N PHE A 937 -21.44 14.73 -23.13
CA PHE A 937 -22.18 15.08 -21.92
C PHE A 937 -23.71 14.93 -22.03
N ASP A 938 -24.27 14.77 -23.23
CA ASP A 938 -25.71 14.57 -23.44
C ASP A 938 -26.17 13.11 -23.65
N LEU A 939 -25.24 12.14 -23.61
CA LEU A 939 -25.48 10.73 -23.25
C LEU A 939 -26.69 10.03 -23.93
N ARG A 940 -26.57 9.73 -25.23
CA ARG A 940 -27.49 8.82 -25.95
C ARG A 940 -26.84 7.81 -26.93
N HIS A 941 -25.59 7.43 -26.69
CA HIS A 941 -24.92 6.37 -27.48
C HIS A 941 -24.21 5.34 -26.58
N ASP A 942 -24.48 4.05 -26.83
CA ASP A 942 -23.80 2.89 -26.22
C ASP A 942 -22.51 2.61 -27.00
N VAL A 943 -21.38 3.18 -26.54
CA VAL A 943 -20.08 3.07 -27.19
C VAL A 943 -19.28 1.93 -26.56
N ARG A 944 -19.44 0.71 -27.09
CA ARG A 944 -18.71 -0.48 -26.64
C ARG A 944 -17.31 -0.52 -27.25
N LEU A 945 -16.30 -0.25 -26.43
CA LEU A 945 -14.89 -0.32 -26.82
C LEU A 945 -14.32 -1.72 -26.61
N PHE A 946 -14.04 -2.41 -27.73
CA PHE A 946 -13.14 -3.57 -27.82
C PHE A 946 -12.42 -3.48 -29.18
N PRO A 947 -11.13 -3.87 -29.31
CA PRO A 947 -10.23 -4.44 -28.29
C PRO A 947 -9.57 -3.39 -27.38
N ALA A 948 -8.65 -3.84 -26.51
CA ALA A 948 -8.25 -3.13 -25.29
C ALA A 948 -7.23 -1.98 -25.44
N ASP A 949 -6.54 -1.84 -26.58
CA ASP A 949 -5.33 -1.00 -26.66
C ASP A 949 -5.60 0.48 -27.03
N ALA A 950 -6.87 0.90 -27.00
CA ALA A 950 -7.36 2.17 -27.55
C ALA A 950 -7.01 3.41 -26.69
N LYS A 951 -5.75 3.89 -26.80
CA LYS A 951 -5.28 5.11 -26.14
C LYS A 951 -6.03 6.37 -26.62
N LEU A 952 -6.70 7.06 -25.70
CA LEU A 952 -7.28 8.39 -25.89
C LEU A 952 -6.17 9.45 -26.00
N LEU A 953 -5.91 9.94 -27.20
CA LEU A 953 -5.01 11.07 -27.44
C LEU A 953 -5.75 12.39 -27.19
N TRP A 954 -5.55 12.98 -26.02
CA TRP A 954 -6.01 14.34 -25.72
C TRP A 954 -5.20 15.36 -26.53
N LYS A 955 -5.87 16.06 -27.44
CA LYS A 955 -5.43 17.39 -27.91
C LYS A 955 -6.43 18.43 -27.44
N LEU A 956 -6.03 19.21 -26.44
CA LEU A 956 -6.71 20.46 -26.10
C LEU A 956 -6.62 21.41 -27.32
N PRO A 957 -7.73 22.07 -27.71
CA PRO A 957 -7.67 23.28 -28.51
C PRO A 957 -6.97 24.40 -27.72
N ARG A 958 -6.50 25.43 -28.45
CA ARG A 958 -6.12 26.73 -27.88
C ARG A 958 -7.36 27.53 -27.50
#